data_AF-A0A926ZGX2-F1
#
_entry.id   AF-A0A926ZGX2-F1
#
_cell.length_a   1.000
_cell.length_b   1.000
_cell.length_c   1.000
_cell.angle_alpha   90.00
_cell.angle_beta   90.00
_cell.angle_gamma   90.00
#
_symmetry.space_group_name_H-M   'P 1'
#
loop_
_entity.id
_entity.type
_entity.pdbx_description
1 polymer ?
#
loop_
_entity_poly.entity_id
_entity_poly.type
_entity_poly.pdbx_seq_one_letter_code
_entity_poly.pdbx_strand_id
1 'polypeptide(L)'
;MGDRLRSELDRSGRERIKDAVKNPLRLALLCRTWARQQGELPNTKAGLYQQFIEALYDWKRDRFPTNSNQRHKLNKALGELALKAISEETSKFRLRHRFVCQVLGEPDEELFDLALQLGFLNQVGVAAETENKGEKVYAFYHPTFQEYFAALAVEDWHYFINHVPHNPSQGNYRTFEPQWKQVILLWLGRENVPKEQKEKLIEALVGFKDGCGIENFYGVRAYFLAAAGIAEFRECSLGDRIVTQLVKWAFGVNKIEKQERWPFTFGGANIIVEDPLKEVARAALQETDRSRTIADLLNSIDTTEHKPTVWQAARLLGQIEPGNKYAIAVLIKLLNTSQDKSTSYKTGQILTQIAVGNADACAALIHRVETSQEESNRFHFARHLGQIDPGNKFAIATLVDLLHNSQDEFLRWQGARGLGQIDPGNKYAIAALIDLMQTSQSENIRAISAWKLGQIDPGNSDAIAELIDLLHTSSDDYIRWQAAESLGEIGTGNPDAIAALIELTYTTGAREIHYRAAYGLGQIGIGSPQARAALIHLLHTTKDESIRCQAAESLEKIDSGNRDAIEALTELLHSQNESIIGNAAQRLAKIDPGNADAQNALTNLLLTSQRTEVPNQAADCLKAFLDNKRFPIIVSSLKDYLQNQSDFRYAACYKVLWHCAQNMTYQAFYQAWHNQPTSTHPEVPETTGVGSNFITQNLNLAELPSLLAAAIAKDSHLKDNVKLICIDVSKFIDLDNPAAEIYIEMVEQGCRERQQGEPTTMQALKIYWKLLKSDRKIILVFYEKSTGSQPQGFSHSFLTALGKFDGAIGVVTSPPTPLLQGEASKSGSTFSLQGEGFGGWGCLQFFSPNQPKLVENMVGWIRAIALENC
;
A
#
# COMPACT_ATOMS: atom_id res chain seq x y z
N MET A 1 39.86 25.10 9.87
CA MET A 1 38.47 25.65 9.89
C MET A 1 37.46 24.60 9.45
N GLY A 2 37.69 23.90 8.33
CA GLY A 2 36.86 22.76 7.91
C GLY A 2 36.71 21.67 8.97
N ASP A 3 37.81 21.28 9.64
CA ASP A 3 37.74 20.28 10.73
C ASP A 3 36.85 20.72 11.89
N ARG A 4 36.90 22.01 12.27
CA ARG A 4 36.02 22.55 13.33
C ARG A 4 34.55 22.53 12.91
N LEU A 5 34.25 22.88 11.66
CA LEU A 5 32.87 22.80 11.14
C LEU A 5 32.39 21.35 11.11
N ARG A 6 33.25 20.40 10.70
CA ARG A 6 32.96 18.98 10.70
C ARG A 6 32.69 18.48 12.12
N SER A 7 33.56 18.82 13.08
CA SER A 7 33.36 18.48 14.49
C SER A 7 32.06 19.07 15.06
N GLU A 8 31.67 20.29 14.68
CA GLU A 8 30.40 20.87 15.10
C GLU A 8 29.21 20.13 14.46
N LEU A 9 29.25 19.84 13.16
CA LEU A 9 28.22 19.07 12.46
C LEU A 9 28.07 17.64 12.99
N ASP A 10 29.14 17.07 13.55
CA ASP A 10 29.16 15.75 14.16
C ASP A 10 28.65 15.74 15.62
N ARG A 11 28.37 16.91 16.23
CA ARG A 11 27.75 16.97 17.56
C ARG A 11 26.30 16.48 17.53
N SER A 12 25.88 15.86 18.62
CA SER A 12 24.50 15.43 18.84
C SER A 12 23.53 16.61 18.66
N GLY A 13 22.44 16.38 17.93
CA GLY A 13 21.47 17.42 17.62
C GLY A 13 21.84 18.32 16.44
N ARG A 14 22.86 17.99 15.63
CA ARG A 14 23.19 18.72 14.39
C ARG A 14 22.89 17.94 13.11
N GLU A 15 22.27 16.77 13.24
CA GLU A 15 22.09 15.80 12.16
C GLU A 15 21.26 16.38 11.01
N ARG A 16 20.20 17.14 11.32
CA ARG A 16 19.37 17.79 10.28
C ARG A 16 20.11 18.86 9.50
N ILE A 17 21.05 19.59 10.13
CA ILE A 17 21.90 20.56 9.43
C ILE A 17 22.92 19.80 8.59
N LYS A 18 23.56 18.78 9.17
CA LYS A 18 24.49 17.89 8.46
C LYS A 18 23.85 17.27 7.22
N ASP A 19 22.59 16.84 7.31
CA ASP A 19 21.82 16.35 6.17
C ASP A 19 21.48 17.47 5.17
N ALA A 20 21.07 18.64 5.65
CA ALA A 20 20.75 19.78 4.78
C ALA A 20 21.95 20.18 3.92
N VAL A 21 23.17 20.13 4.46
CA VAL A 21 24.41 20.55 3.77
C VAL A 21 25.13 19.46 3.01
N LYS A 22 24.53 18.28 2.82
CA LYS A 22 24.97 17.32 1.79
C LYS A 22 24.87 17.91 0.38
N ASN A 23 24.02 18.91 0.18
CA ASN A 23 23.95 19.68 -1.05
C ASN A 23 25.14 20.67 -1.15
N PRO A 24 25.96 20.64 -2.23
CA PRO A 24 27.15 21.48 -2.38
C PRO A 24 26.88 22.99 -2.26
N LEU A 25 25.71 23.45 -2.74
CA LEU A 25 25.30 24.85 -2.68
C LEU A 25 25.10 25.31 -1.23
N ARG A 26 24.41 24.50 -0.43
CA ARG A 26 24.14 24.78 0.98
C ARG A 26 25.41 24.65 1.82
N LEU A 27 26.29 23.71 1.48
CA LEU A 27 27.61 23.60 2.08
C LEU A 27 28.44 24.87 1.82
N ALA A 28 28.43 25.41 0.61
CA ALA A 28 29.13 26.64 0.29
C ALA A 28 28.62 27.83 1.12
N LEU A 29 27.29 27.97 1.26
CA LEU A 29 26.68 29.00 2.11
C LEU A 29 27.03 28.78 3.60
N LEU A 30 27.02 27.53 4.07
CA LEU A 30 27.38 27.18 5.45
C LEU A 30 28.86 27.47 5.75
N CYS A 31 29.77 27.09 4.88
CA CYS A 31 31.20 27.40 5.03
C CYS A 31 31.42 28.91 5.13
N ARG A 32 30.62 29.69 4.39
CA ARG A 32 30.68 31.15 4.42
C ARG A 32 30.11 31.75 5.70
N THR A 33 28.96 31.27 6.19
CA THR A 33 28.39 31.73 7.47
C THR A 33 29.29 31.34 8.64
N TRP A 34 29.84 30.13 8.62
CA TRP A 34 30.73 29.59 9.65
C TRP A 34 31.96 30.47 9.90
N ALA A 35 32.54 31.03 8.84
CA ALA A 35 33.70 31.92 8.94
C ALA A 35 33.44 33.16 9.81
N ARG A 36 32.18 33.60 9.88
CA ARG A 36 31.79 34.90 10.43
C ARG A 36 31.15 34.81 11.81
N GLN A 37 30.52 33.69 12.16
CA GLN A 37 29.76 33.54 13.41
C GLN A 37 30.54 32.91 14.57
N GLN A 38 31.87 32.88 14.50
CA GLN A 38 32.73 32.33 15.58
C GLN A 38 32.45 30.88 16.03
N GLY A 39 31.63 30.12 15.28
CA GLY A 39 31.56 28.67 15.41
C GLY A 39 30.30 28.07 16.05
N GLU A 40 29.15 28.75 16.07
CA GLU A 40 27.90 28.13 16.51
C GLU A 40 26.91 27.93 15.36
N LEU A 41 26.36 26.72 15.25
CA LEU A 41 25.27 26.40 14.34
C LEU A 41 23.90 26.60 15.01
N PRO A 42 22.85 26.98 14.27
CA PRO A 42 21.50 27.06 14.81
C PRO A 42 20.95 25.66 15.10
N ASN A 43 19.94 25.52 15.96
CA ASN A 43 19.36 24.20 16.28
C ASN A 43 18.31 23.72 15.25
N THR A 44 17.80 24.62 14.40
CA THR A 44 16.71 24.36 13.45
C THR A 44 17.13 24.65 12.02
N LYS A 45 16.46 24.04 11.05
CA LYS A 45 16.66 24.37 9.63
C LYS A 45 16.26 25.82 9.35
N ALA A 46 15.20 26.31 9.98
CA ALA A 46 14.76 27.69 9.81
C ALA A 46 15.84 28.70 10.25
N GLY A 47 16.48 28.46 11.41
CA GLY A 47 17.60 29.28 11.87
C GLY A 47 18.79 29.25 10.89
N LEU A 48 19.07 28.10 10.26
CA LEU A 48 20.10 28.00 9.22
C LEU A 48 19.78 28.87 8.00
N TYR A 49 18.53 28.85 7.52
CA TYR A 49 18.12 29.66 6.38
C TYR A 49 18.07 31.16 6.70
N GLN A 50 17.71 31.52 7.94
CA GLN A 50 17.84 32.89 8.42
C GLN A 50 19.30 33.36 8.32
N GLN A 51 20.25 32.55 8.77
CA GLN A 51 21.68 32.86 8.66
C GLN A 51 22.15 32.96 7.20
N PHE A 52 21.64 32.10 6.31
CA PHE A 52 21.96 32.18 4.89
C PHE A 52 21.48 33.48 4.24
N ILE A 53 20.27 33.94 4.57
CA ILE A 53 19.74 35.21 4.04
C ILE A 53 20.59 36.39 4.49
N GLU A 54 20.94 36.47 5.78
CA GLU A 54 21.82 37.54 6.27
C GLU A 54 23.20 37.49 5.62
N ALA A 55 23.76 36.30 5.41
CA ALA A 55 25.03 36.14 4.72
C ALA A 55 24.98 36.54 3.23
N LEU A 56 23.84 36.33 2.55
CA LEU A 56 23.63 36.76 1.16
C LEU A 56 23.59 38.29 1.07
N TYR A 57 22.81 38.96 1.92
CA TYR A 57 22.78 40.42 1.98
C TYR A 57 24.17 41.00 2.26
N ASP A 58 24.89 40.41 3.21
CA ASP A 58 26.22 40.87 3.57
C ASP A 58 27.27 40.59 2.50
N TRP A 59 27.16 39.48 1.78
CA TRP A 59 28.06 39.20 0.66
C TRP A 59 27.91 40.24 -0.44
N LYS A 60 26.68 40.61 -0.76
CA LYS A 60 26.38 41.51 -1.88
C LYS A 60 26.46 42.98 -1.49
N ARG A 61 26.69 43.30 -0.21
CA ARG A 61 26.69 44.65 0.34
C ARG A 61 27.54 45.66 -0.43
N ASP A 62 28.74 45.26 -0.84
CA ASP A 62 29.68 46.17 -1.54
C ASP A 62 29.20 46.54 -2.96
N ARG A 63 28.41 45.65 -3.58
CA ARG A 63 27.92 45.82 -4.96
C ARG A 63 26.49 46.37 -5.00
N PHE A 64 25.66 45.95 -4.04
CA PHE A 64 24.24 46.25 -3.93
C PHE A 64 23.92 46.58 -2.45
N PRO A 65 24.27 47.80 -1.98
CA PRO A 65 24.05 48.18 -0.60
C PRO A 65 22.55 48.25 -0.28
N THR A 66 22.16 47.69 0.85
CA THR A 66 20.76 47.67 1.32
C THR A 66 20.67 48.17 2.75
N ASN A 67 19.64 48.97 3.04
CA ASN A 67 19.28 49.36 4.41
C ASN A 67 18.26 48.38 5.01
N SER A 68 18.03 48.48 6.33
CA SER A 68 17.13 47.58 7.06
C SER A 68 15.68 47.59 6.52
N ASN A 69 15.17 48.77 6.14
CA ASN A 69 13.82 48.91 5.59
C ASN A 69 13.69 48.23 4.21
N GLN A 70 14.68 48.37 3.34
CA GLN A 70 14.73 47.68 2.04
C GLN A 70 14.77 46.16 2.23
N ARG A 71 15.65 45.65 3.11
CA ARG A 71 15.70 44.21 3.42
C ARG A 71 14.37 43.69 3.95
N HIS A 72 13.71 44.44 4.83
CA HIS A 72 12.41 44.07 5.38
C HIS A 72 11.32 44.00 4.30
N LYS A 73 11.18 45.06 3.48
CA LYS A 73 10.22 45.10 2.38
C LYS A 73 10.47 43.99 1.36
N LEU A 74 11.72 43.78 0.97
CA LEU A 74 12.09 42.72 0.03
C LEU A 74 11.80 41.33 0.59
N ASN A 75 12.19 41.04 1.83
CA ASN A 75 11.91 39.74 2.44
C ASN A 75 10.41 39.47 2.56
N LYS A 76 9.60 40.50 2.87
CA LYS A 76 8.14 40.40 2.90
C LYS A 76 7.58 40.07 1.51
N ALA A 77 7.99 40.80 0.48
CA ALA A 77 7.54 40.59 -0.89
C ALA A 77 7.97 39.22 -1.46
N LEU A 78 9.20 38.78 -1.14
CA LEU A 78 9.67 37.43 -1.47
C LEU A 78 8.88 36.35 -0.72
N GLY A 79 8.47 36.61 0.52
CA GLY A 79 7.58 35.75 1.30
C GLY A 79 6.21 35.59 0.66
N GLU A 80 5.58 36.70 0.29
CA GLU A 80 4.30 36.72 -0.42
C GLU A 80 4.39 35.99 -1.77
N LEU A 81 5.45 36.27 -2.55
CA LEU A 81 5.70 35.61 -3.83
C LEU A 81 5.85 34.10 -3.66
N ALA A 82 6.64 33.67 -2.67
CA ALA A 82 6.88 32.26 -2.40
C ALA A 82 5.61 31.55 -1.93
N LEU A 83 4.82 32.17 -1.04
CA LEU A 83 3.59 31.61 -0.51
C LEU A 83 2.54 31.44 -1.62
N LYS A 84 2.38 32.47 -2.46
CA LYS A 84 1.49 32.44 -3.62
C LYS A 84 1.94 31.38 -4.62
N ALA A 85 3.23 31.29 -4.91
CA ALA A 85 3.77 30.30 -5.83
C ALA A 85 3.53 28.86 -5.37
N ILE A 86 3.70 28.56 -4.06
CA ILE A 86 3.42 27.21 -3.54
C ILE A 86 1.92 26.87 -3.61
N SER A 87 1.06 27.89 -3.53
CA SER A 87 -0.40 27.72 -3.54
C SER A 87 -1.01 27.63 -4.94
N GLU A 88 -0.47 28.35 -5.93
CA GLU A 88 -1.14 28.61 -7.22
C GLU A 88 -0.35 28.19 -8.46
N GLU A 89 0.99 28.15 -8.42
CA GLU A 89 1.80 27.83 -9.62
C GLU A 89 1.78 26.32 -9.89
N THR A 90 1.34 25.94 -11.09
CA THR A 90 1.34 24.55 -11.55
C THR A 90 2.77 24.05 -11.83
N SER A 91 3.71 24.96 -12.13
CA SER A 91 5.09 24.64 -12.40
C SER A 91 5.96 24.74 -11.14
N LYS A 92 6.28 23.60 -10.53
CA LYS A 92 7.04 23.54 -9.26
C LYS A 92 8.36 24.31 -9.35
N PHE A 93 8.53 25.30 -8.47
CA PHE A 93 9.75 26.10 -8.30
C PHE A 93 10.20 26.86 -9.56
N ARG A 94 9.29 27.06 -10.52
CA ARG A 94 9.49 27.89 -11.72
C ARG A 94 8.42 28.95 -11.71
N LEU A 95 8.82 30.21 -11.81
CA LEU A 95 7.93 31.36 -11.68
C LEU A 95 7.90 32.09 -13.02
N ARG A 96 6.72 32.20 -13.61
CA ARG A 96 6.56 32.96 -14.86
C ARG A 96 6.78 34.45 -14.60
N HIS A 97 7.32 35.18 -15.58
CA HIS A 97 7.58 36.61 -15.47
C HIS A 97 6.36 37.38 -14.99
N ARG A 98 5.19 37.16 -15.61
CA ARG A 98 3.93 37.78 -15.22
C ARG A 98 3.55 37.53 -13.76
N PHE A 99 3.89 36.34 -13.25
CA PHE A 99 3.59 35.94 -11.88
C PHE A 99 4.50 36.68 -10.89
N VAL A 100 5.78 36.85 -11.24
CA VAL A 100 6.73 37.64 -10.43
C VAL A 100 6.31 39.11 -10.39
N CYS A 101 5.91 39.69 -11.54
CA CYS A 101 5.50 41.09 -11.59
C CYS A 101 4.28 41.42 -10.72
N GLN A 102 3.34 40.47 -10.57
CA GLN A 102 2.17 40.65 -9.71
C GLN A 102 2.49 40.91 -8.24
N VAL A 103 3.68 40.52 -7.77
CA VAL A 103 4.07 40.65 -6.36
C VAL A 103 5.25 41.62 -6.19
N LEU A 104 6.24 41.58 -7.08
CA LEU A 104 7.45 42.40 -6.95
C LEU A 104 7.39 43.72 -7.74
N GLY A 105 6.32 43.98 -8.49
CA GLY A 105 6.22 45.11 -9.40
C GLY A 105 6.89 44.84 -10.75
N GLU A 106 6.94 45.84 -11.64
CA GLU A 106 7.64 45.71 -12.91
C GLU A 106 9.18 45.62 -12.75
N PRO A 107 9.94 45.13 -13.74
CA PRO A 107 11.38 44.90 -13.61
C PRO A 107 12.24 46.14 -13.29
N ASP A 108 11.72 47.32 -13.57
CA ASP A 108 12.33 48.61 -13.26
C ASP A 108 11.96 49.13 -11.86
N GLU A 109 11.08 48.43 -11.13
CA GLU A 109 10.77 48.71 -9.73
C GLU A 109 11.81 48.15 -8.76
N GLU A 110 11.99 48.86 -7.64
CA GLU A 110 13.07 48.63 -6.67
C GLU A 110 13.12 47.17 -6.16
N LEU A 111 11.97 46.54 -5.89
CA LEU A 111 11.94 45.21 -5.28
C LEU A 111 12.29 44.09 -6.26
N PHE A 112 11.81 44.18 -7.51
CA PHE A 112 12.15 43.20 -8.54
C PHE A 112 13.65 43.23 -8.82
N ASP A 113 14.19 44.42 -9.11
CA ASP A 113 15.61 44.59 -9.44
C ASP A 113 16.50 44.12 -8.29
N LEU A 114 16.16 44.50 -7.05
CA LEU A 114 16.92 44.08 -5.87
C LEU A 114 16.89 42.56 -5.64
N ALA A 115 15.76 41.89 -5.91
CA ALA A 115 15.64 40.43 -5.82
C ALA A 115 16.61 39.72 -6.78
N LEU A 116 16.78 40.25 -7.99
CA LEU A 116 17.71 39.72 -9.00
C LEU A 116 19.17 40.04 -8.65
N GLN A 117 19.48 41.28 -8.28
CA GLN A 117 20.83 41.73 -7.96
C GLN A 117 21.45 40.94 -6.79
N LEU A 118 20.63 40.70 -5.76
CA LEU A 118 21.03 39.92 -4.59
C LEU A 118 21.05 38.40 -4.87
N GLY A 119 20.43 37.96 -5.97
CA GLY A 119 20.38 36.56 -6.39
C GLY A 119 19.36 35.72 -5.64
N PHE A 120 18.42 36.34 -4.93
CA PHE A 120 17.29 35.63 -4.32
C PHE A 120 16.36 35.04 -5.38
N LEU A 121 16.18 35.76 -6.49
CA LEU A 121 15.57 35.28 -7.72
C LEU A 121 16.60 35.28 -8.85
N ASN A 122 16.55 34.26 -9.71
CA ASN A 122 17.42 34.12 -10.87
C ASN A 122 16.58 33.79 -12.10
N GLN A 123 16.89 34.41 -13.24
CA GLN A 123 16.29 34.03 -14.52
C GLN A 123 16.91 32.69 -14.96
N VAL A 124 16.11 31.63 -15.05
CA VAL A 124 16.54 30.25 -15.33
C VAL A 124 16.19 29.77 -16.74
N GLY A 125 15.50 30.59 -17.53
CA GLY A 125 15.20 30.30 -18.93
C GLY A 125 14.00 31.08 -19.44
N VAL A 126 13.37 30.51 -20.46
CA VAL A 126 12.11 30.99 -21.05
C VAL A 126 11.08 29.85 -21.12
N ALA A 127 9.79 30.18 -21.10
CA ALA A 127 8.71 29.22 -21.19
C ALA A 127 8.71 28.53 -22.57
N ALA A 128 8.63 27.20 -22.57
CA ALA A 128 8.66 26.37 -23.78
C ALA A 128 7.26 26.06 -24.33
N GLU A 129 6.20 26.35 -23.57
CA GLU A 129 4.81 26.03 -23.90
C GLU A 129 4.25 26.95 -24.99
N THR A 130 3.34 26.42 -25.82
CA THR A 130 2.82 27.04 -27.04
C THR A 130 2.07 28.36 -26.83
N GLU A 131 1.39 28.54 -25.70
CA GLU A 131 0.58 29.74 -25.44
C GLU A 131 1.40 30.95 -24.96
N ASN A 132 2.63 30.77 -24.47
CA ASN A 132 3.47 31.85 -23.91
C ASN A 132 4.96 31.67 -24.25
N LYS A 133 5.24 31.15 -25.45
CA LYS A 133 6.60 30.83 -25.89
C LYS A 133 7.51 32.06 -25.85
N GLY A 134 8.56 32.00 -25.03
CA GLY A 134 9.54 33.08 -24.88
C GLY A 134 9.38 33.94 -23.61
N GLU A 135 8.34 33.73 -22.79
CA GLU A 135 8.21 34.41 -21.49
C GLU A 135 9.38 34.05 -20.56
N LYS A 136 10.01 35.03 -19.90
CA LYS A 136 11.10 34.77 -18.95
C LYS A 136 10.60 33.93 -17.77
N VAL A 137 11.42 32.98 -17.33
CA VAL A 137 11.14 32.12 -16.17
C VAL A 137 12.20 32.36 -15.11
N TYR A 138 11.73 32.55 -13.87
CA TYR A 138 12.55 32.80 -12.70
C TYR A 138 12.47 31.63 -11.73
N ALA A 139 13.47 31.51 -10.87
CA ALA A 139 13.45 30.58 -9.75
C ALA A 139 14.16 31.20 -8.56
N PHE A 140 13.77 30.79 -7.35
CA PHE A 140 14.55 31.07 -6.16
C PHE A 140 15.93 30.41 -6.25
N TYR A 141 16.91 30.96 -5.53
CA TYR A 141 18.28 30.43 -5.46
C TYR A 141 18.35 28.91 -5.20
N HIS A 142 17.40 28.39 -4.41
CA HIS A 142 17.14 26.96 -4.22
C HIS A 142 15.67 26.78 -3.83
N PRO A 143 14.99 25.65 -4.17
CA PRO A 143 13.60 25.37 -3.75
C PRO A 143 13.31 25.66 -2.27
N THR A 144 14.22 25.27 -1.37
CA THR A 144 14.06 25.54 0.07
C THR A 144 14.21 27.00 0.50
N PHE A 145 14.82 27.89 -0.31
CA PHE A 145 14.66 29.32 -0.07
C PHE A 145 13.21 29.75 -0.30
N GLN A 146 12.56 29.27 -1.36
CA GLN A 146 11.13 29.50 -1.60
C GLN A 146 10.30 28.96 -0.42
N GLU A 147 10.54 27.71 -0.01
CA GLU A 147 9.81 27.10 1.13
C GLU A 147 10.03 27.89 2.44
N TYR A 148 11.23 28.42 2.67
CA TYR A 148 11.54 29.25 3.83
C TYR A 148 10.88 30.63 3.77
N PHE A 149 10.92 31.31 2.63
CA PHE A 149 10.22 32.59 2.45
C PHE A 149 8.70 32.42 2.59
N ALA A 150 8.13 31.35 2.04
CA ALA A 150 6.72 31.02 2.26
C ALA A 150 6.43 30.79 3.76
N ALA A 151 7.30 30.07 4.47
CA ALA A 151 7.15 29.86 5.90
C ALA A 151 7.22 31.17 6.69
N LEU A 152 7.99 32.18 6.25
CA LEU A 152 8.02 33.51 6.87
C LEU A 152 6.69 34.25 6.72
N ALA A 153 6.00 34.08 5.60
CA ALA A 153 4.74 34.75 5.28
C ALA A 153 3.51 34.11 5.96
N VAL A 154 3.64 32.91 6.52
CA VAL A 154 2.56 32.30 7.32
C VAL A 154 2.59 32.84 8.75
N GLU A 155 1.50 33.49 9.16
CA GLU A 155 1.35 34.12 10.47
C GLU A 155 0.88 33.16 11.56
N ASP A 156 -0.08 32.29 11.24
CA ASP A 156 -0.79 31.44 12.21
C ASP A 156 -0.97 30.00 11.69
N TRP A 157 -0.98 29.02 12.61
CA TRP A 157 -1.04 27.60 12.26
C TRP A 157 -2.34 27.16 11.57
N HIS A 158 -3.46 27.87 11.75
CA HIS A 158 -4.73 27.59 11.06
C HIS A 158 -4.59 27.70 9.54
N TYR A 159 -3.58 28.42 9.05
CA TYR A 159 -3.23 28.45 7.64
C TYR A 159 -2.85 27.06 7.10
N PHE A 160 -2.26 26.19 7.92
CA PHE A 160 -1.91 24.83 7.50
C PHE A 160 -3.08 23.87 7.67
N ILE A 161 -3.84 24.02 8.76
CA ILE A 161 -4.93 23.11 9.08
C ILE A 161 -6.06 23.83 9.82
N ASN A 162 -7.26 23.73 9.26
CA ASN A 162 -8.50 24.13 9.90
C ASN A 162 -9.49 22.98 9.72
N HIS A 163 -9.54 22.10 10.71
CA HIS A 163 -10.27 20.84 10.61
C HIS A 163 -11.76 21.04 10.92
N VAL A 164 -12.61 20.61 9.98
CA VAL A 164 -14.07 20.62 10.08
C VAL A 164 -14.56 19.17 9.95
N PRO A 165 -14.76 18.44 11.07
CA PRO A 165 -14.90 16.98 11.09
C PRO A 165 -16.03 16.42 10.22
N HIS A 166 -17.18 17.10 10.18
CA HIS A 166 -18.37 16.61 9.47
C HIS A 166 -18.53 17.22 8.07
N ASN A 167 -17.66 18.16 7.69
CA ASN A 167 -17.69 18.75 6.37
C ASN A 167 -16.29 19.19 5.91
N PRO A 168 -15.41 18.25 5.51
CA PRO A 168 -14.06 18.57 5.06
C PRO A 168 -14.00 19.55 3.88
N SER A 169 -15.08 19.73 3.11
CA SER A 169 -15.10 20.74 2.03
C SER A 169 -14.96 22.18 2.54
N GLN A 170 -15.33 22.45 3.79
CA GLN A 170 -15.22 23.76 4.44
C GLN A 170 -13.92 23.95 5.23
N GLY A 171 -13.15 22.86 5.41
CA GLY A 171 -11.88 22.89 6.11
C GLY A 171 -10.71 23.19 5.18
N ASN A 172 -9.55 23.39 5.80
CA ASN A 172 -8.27 23.55 5.12
C ASN A 172 -7.32 22.45 5.60
N TYR A 173 -6.64 21.78 4.66
CA TYR A 173 -5.85 20.57 4.92
C TYR A 173 -4.52 20.53 4.19
N ARG A 174 -3.88 21.71 4.04
CA ARG A 174 -2.54 21.84 3.44
C ARG A 174 -1.50 20.94 4.11
N THR A 175 -1.69 20.54 5.37
CA THR A 175 -0.88 19.53 6.07
C THR A 175 -0.74 18.19 5.34
N PHE A 176 -1.70 17.82 4.49
CA PHE A 176 -1.68 16.55 3.74
C PHE A 176 -1.19 16.70 2.30
N GLU A 177 -0.92 17.91 1.86
CA GLU A 177 -0.40 18.23 0.54
C GLU A 177 1.15 18.20 0.57
N PRO A 178 1.82 17.40 -0.30
CA PRO A 178 3.25 17.17 -0.21
C PRO A 178 4.12 18.44 -0.24
N GLN A 179 3.70 19.47 -0.98
CA GLN A 179 4.43 20.72 -1.14
C GLN A 179 4.51 21.57 0.14
N TRP A 180 3.61 21.35 1.10
CA TRP A 180 3.57 22.12 2.35
C TRP A 180 4.41 21.51 3.48
N LYS A 181 4.80 20.23 3.38
CA LYS A 181 5.57 19.54 4.44
C LYS A 181 6.79 20.37 4.87
N GLN A 182 7.62 20.80 3.92
CA GLN A 182 8.84 21.54 4.23
C GLN A 182 8.56 22.97 4.74
N VAL A 183 7.50 23.62 4.26
CA VAL A 183 7.04 24.93 4.76
C VAL A 183 6.63 24.84 6.23
N ILE A 184 5.84 23.82 6.59
CA ILE A 184 5.38 23.57 7.98
C ILE A 184 6.57 23.31 8.91
N LEU A 185 7.51 22.47 8.47
CA LEU A 185 8.72 22.18 9.25
C LEU A 185 9.59 23.43 9.47
N LEU A 186 9.75 24.26 8.43
CA LEU A 186 10.47 25.53 8.57
C LEU A 186 9.71 26.49 9.48
N TRP A 187 8.38 26.55 9.39
CA TRP A 187 7.55 27.38 10.26
C TRP A 187 7.70 26.98 11.74
N LEU A 188 7.64 25.68 12.06
CA LEU A 188 7.89 25.16 13.41
C LEU A 188 9.30 25.49 13.93
N GLY A 189 10.30 25.51 13.04
CA GLY A 189 11.69 25.82 13.38
C GLY A 189 12.00 27.30 13.61
N ARG A 190 11.08 28.22 13.28
CA ARG A 190 11.30 29.68 13.39
C ARG A 190 11.34 30.13 14.85
N GLU A 191 12.33 30.93 15.23
CA GLU A 191 12.43 31.46 16.60
C GLU A 191 11.36 32.51 16.93
N ASN A 192 10.90 33.26 15.92
CA ASN A 192 9.94 34.35 16.09
C ASN A 192 8.47 33.87 16.20
N VAL A 193 8.19 32.58 15.99
CA VAL A 193 6.86 31.99 16.19
C VAL A 193 6.69 31.62 17.67
N PRO A 194 5.64 32.09 18.37
CA PRO A 194 5.41 31.76 19.77
C PRO A 194 5.34 30.26 20.03
N LYS A 195 5.91 29.78 21.14
CA LYS A 195 5.89 28.36 21.52
C LYS A 195 4.47 27.80 21.60
N GLU A 196 3.52 28.58 22.13
CA GLU A 196 2.10 28.20 22.21
C GLU A 196 1.47 27.91 20.84
N GLN A 197 1.83 28.69 19.82
CA GLN A 197 1.34 28.50 18.44
C GLN A 197 1.89 27.19 17.84
N LYS A 198 3.17 26.87 18.12
CA LYS A 198 3.78 25.61 17.70
C LYS A 198 3.13 24.41 18.39
N GLU A 199 2.87 24.52 19.69
CA GLU A 199 2.23 23.44 20.44
C GLU A 199 0.80 23.19 19.98
N LYS A 200 0.01 24.23 19.75
CA LYS A 200 -1.34 24.10 19.20
C LYS A 200 -1.35 23.38 17.85
N LEU A 201 -0.38 23.65 16.98
CA LEU A 201 -0.23 22.91 15.71
C LEU A 201 0.08 21.43 15.94
N ILE A 202 1.05 21.11 16.81
CA ILE A 202 1.42 19.72 17.10
C ILE A 202 0.24 18.98 17.77
N GLU A 203 -0.48 19.61 18.69
CA GLU A 203 -1.70 19.08 19.31
C GLU A 203 -2.80 18.81 18.27
N ALA A 204 -3.05 19.76 17.37
CA ALA A 204 -4.04 19.60 16.30
C ALA A 204 -3.69 18.44 15.36
N LEU A 205 -2.40 18.26 15.05
CA LEU A 205 -1.92 17.15 14.21
C LEU A 205 -2.05 15.80 14.93
N VAL A 206 -1.60 15.71 16.19
CA VAL A 206 -1.65 14.47 16.98
C VAL A 206 -3.09 14.07 17.30
N GLY A 207 -3.97 15.05 17.53
CA GLY A 207 -5.39 14.84 17.85
C GLY A 207 -6.31 14.70 16.63
N PHE A 208 -5.79 14.76 15.40
CA PHE A 208 -6.60 14.80 14.19
C PHE A 208 -7.48 13.54 14.05
N LYS A 209 -8.78 13.73 13.79
CA LYS A 209 -9.77 12.67 13.57
C LYS A 209 -10.38 12.82 12.19
N ASP A 210 -10.11 11.89 11.30
CA ASP A 210 -10.49 12.01 9.90
C ASP A 210 -11.94 11.64 9.59
N GLY A 211 -12.65 11.01 10.54
CA GLY A 211 -14.04 10.57 10.37
C GLY A 211 -14.19 9.29 9.55
N CYS A 212 -13.09 8.67 9.11
CA CYS A 212 -13.06 7.51 8.23
C CYS A 212 -12.80 6.19 8.99
N GLY A 213 -13.54 5.96 10.08
CA GLY A 213 -13.45 4.74 10.88
C GLY A 213 -12.45 4.80 12.03
N ILE A 214 -12.16 3.63 12.62
CA ILE A 214 -11.23 3.49 13.76
C ILE A 214 -9.78 3.60 13.26
N GLU A 215 -9.55 3.42 11.98
CA GLU A 215 -8.26 3.38 11.32
C GLU A 215 -7.57 4.76 11.26
N ASN A 216 -8.35 5.84 11.17
CA ASN A 216 -7.91 7.24 11.16
C ASN A 216 -6.70 7.51 10.25
N PHE A 217 -6.77 7.07 8.99
CA PHE A 217 -5.72 7.18 7.98
C PHE A 217 -5.04 8.55 7.97
N TYR A 218 -5.82 9.63 7.93
CA TYR A 218 -5.26 10.99 7.86
C TYR A 218 -4.75 11.48 9.21
N GLY A 219 -5.28 11.00 10.33
CA GLY A 219 -4.71 11.32 11.63
C GLY A 219 -3.38 10.62 11.88
N VAL A 220 -3.19 9.40 11.38
CA VAL A 220 -1.85 8.76 11.36
C VAL A 220 -0.88 9.56 10.48
N ARG A 221 -1.30 10.00 9.29
CA ARG A 221 -0.49 10.90 8.45
C ARG A 221 -0.13 12.21 9.16
N ALA A 222 -1.09 12.81 9.87
CA ALA A 222 -0.86 14.02 10.66
C ALA A 222 0.14 13.76 11.81
N TYR A 223 0.05 12.60 12.46
CA TYR A 223 0.98 12.17 13.51
C TYR A 223 2.42 12.08 13.00
N PHE A 224 2.64 11.56 11.79
CA PHE A 224 3.98 11.53 11.19
C PHE A 224 4.51 12.92 10.85
N LEU A 225 3.65 13.86 10.47
CA LEU A 225 4.05 15.26 10.30
C LEU A 225 4.42 15.90 11.64
N ALA A 226 3.66 15.63 12.71
CA ALA A 226 4.00 16.07 14.07
C ALA A 226 5.34 15.50 14.53
N ALA A 227 5.61 14.21 14.26
CA ALA A 227 6.88 13.57 14.53
C ALA A 227 8.06 14.25 13.81
N ALA A 228 7.93 14.54 12.52
CA ALA A 228 8.94 15.30 11.81
C ALA A 228 9.10 16.74 12.35
N GLY A 229 8.01 17.31 12.89
CA GLY A 229 7.93 18.65 13.46
C GLY A 229 8.65 18.81 14.79
N ILE A 230 8.58 17.84 15.70
CA ILE A 230 9.25 17.93 17.02
C ILE A 230 10.79 18.01 16.90
N ALA A 231 11.35 17.55 15.77
CA ALA A 231 12.77 17.72 15.49
C ALA A 231 13.17 19.19 15.20
N GLU A 232 12.23 20.01 14.73
CA GLU A 232 12.38 21.47 14.55
C GLU A 232 11.91 22.24 15.79
N PHE A 233 11.13 21.61 16.68
CA PHE A 233 10.65 22.17 17.94
C PHE A 233 10.91 21.23 19.13
N ARG A 234 12.17 21.14 19.55
CA ARG A 234 12.63 20.16 20.57
C ARG A 234 11.96 20.30 21.92
N GLU A 235 11.58 21.53 22.28
CA GLU A 235 10.90 21.83 23.54
C GLU A 235 9.44 21.39 23.57
N CYS A 236 8.95 20.76 22.49
CA CYS A 236 7.60 20.21 22.45
C CYS A 236 7.34 19.28 23.63
N SER A 237 6.31 19.61 24.39
CA SER A 237 5.79 18.88 25.56
C SER A 237 5.30 17.47 25.20
N LEU A 238 4.88 17.25 23.96
CA LEU A 238 4.43 15.96 23.45
C LEU A 238 5.56 15.11 22.86
N GLY A 239 6.79 15.61 22.84
CA GLY A 239 7.92 15.00 22.13
C GLY A 239 8.20 13.54 22.51
N ASP A 240 8.34 13.24 23.81
CA ASP A 240 8.61 11.87 24.28
C ASP A 240 7.44 10.95 23.96
N ARG A 241 6.19 11.41 24.18
CA ARG A 241 4.97 10.66 23.86
C ARG A 241 4.90 10.29 22.38
N ILE A 242 5.21 11.23 21.49
CA ILE A 242 5.21 11.03 20.04
C ILE A 242 6.25 9.97 19.67
N VAL A 243 7.47 10.06 20.20
CA VAL A 243 8.54 9.11 19.91
C VAL A 243 8.21 7.70 20.41
N THR A 244 7.78 7.55 21.66
CA THR A 244 7.41 6.25 22.23
C THR A 244 6.28 5.59 21.42
N GLN A 245 5.28 6.37 20.96
CA GLN A 245 4.21 5.83 20.13
C GLN A 245 4.72 5.34 18.76
N LEU A 246 5.63 6.09 18.12
CA LEU A 246 6.25 5.67 16.87
C LEU A 246 7.07 4.39 17.03
N VAL A 247 7.82 4.25 18.14
CA VAL A 247 8.59 3.03 18.42
C VAL A 247 7.65 1.83 18.61
N LYS A 248 6.54 1.99 19.33
CA LYS A 248 5.51 0.94 19.46
C LYS A 248 4.95 0.52 18.10
N TRP A 249 4.60 1.48 17.24
CA TRP A 249 4.15 1.19 15.87
C TRP A 249 5.24 0.52 15.04
N ALA A 250 6.50 0.95 15.14
CA ALA A 250 7.62 0.37 14.40
C ALA A 250 7.92 -1.09 14.80
N PHE A 251 7.70 -1.45 16.07
CA PHE A 251 7.78 -2.82 16.57
C PHE A 251 6.56 -3.66 16.20
N GLY A 252 5.42 -3.03 15.91
CA GLY A 252 4.16 -3.72 15.67
C GLY A 252 3.46 -4.18 16.95
N VAL A 253 3.71 -3.52 18.07
CA VAL A 253 3.06 -3.81 19.35
C VAL A 253 1.80 -2.96 19.47
N ASN A 254 0.64 -3.58 19.25
CA ASN A 254 -0.69 -2.97 19.48
C ASN A 254 -1.39 -3.64 20.68
N LYS A 255 -0.72 -3.76 21.84
CA LYS A 255 -1.39 -4.05 23.10
C LYS A 255 -1.71 -2.74 23.80
N ILE A 256 -2.98 -2.35 23.78
CA ILE A 256 -3.53 -1.46 24.80
C ILE A 256 -4.21 -2.37 25.83
N GLU A 257 -3.66 -2.43 27.04
CA GLU A 257 -4.34 -3.05 28.17
C GLU A 257 -5.63 -2.29 28.45
N LYS A 258 -6.74 -3.02 28.62
CA LYS A 258 -8.11 -2.48 28.79
C LYS A 258 -8.30 -1.51 29.99
N GLN A 259 -7.26 -1.17 30.75
CA GLN A 259 -7.34 -0.38 31.97
C GLN A 259 -6.75 1.04 31.89
N GLU A 260 -6.06 1.43 30.82
CA GLU A 260 -5.64 2.83 30.69
C GLU A 260 -6.70 3.66 29.93
N ARG A 261 -7.50 4.38 30.71
CA ARG A 261 -8.58 5.26 30.27
C ARG A 261 -8.00 6.53 29.62
N TRP A 262 -7.58 6.47 28.36
CA TRP A 262 -7.13 7.64 27.57
C TRP A 262 -8.13 8.02 26.47
N PRO A 263 -8.28 9.31 26.09
CA PRO A 263 -9.35 9.77 25.19
C PRO A 263 -9.15 9.41 23.70
N PHE A 264 -8.01 8.81 23.34
CA PHE A 264 -7.62 8.58 21.95
C PHE A 264 -7.14 7.14 21.76
N THR A 265 -8.06 6.18 21.86
CA THR A 265 -7.78 4.75 21.68
C THR A 265 -7.86 4.35 20.21
N PHE A 266 -6.80 3.71 19.69
CA PHE A 266 -6.81 2.95 18.44
C PHE A 266 -6.93 1.45 18.79
N GLY A 267 -7.88 0.77 18.13
CA GLY A 267 -8.39 -0.55 18.49
C GLY A 267 -7.34 -1.66 18.63
N GLY A 268 -7.61 -2.61 19.52
CA GLY A 268 -6.71 -3.70 19.88
C GLY A 268 -7.11 -5.05 19.29
N ALA A 269 -6.12 -5.76 18.73
CA ALA A 269 -5.96 -7.23 18.76
C ALA A 269 -4.63 -7.62 18.09
N ASN A 270 -4.04 -8.73 18.54
CA ASN A 270 -2.82 -9.35 18.01
C ASN A 270 -3.07 -10.02 16.65
N ILE A 271 -2.53 -9.48 15.56
CA ILE A 271 -2.35 -10.22 14.30
C ILE A 271 -0.96 -9.89 13.72
N ILE A 272 -0.19 -10.94 13.42
CA ILE A 272 1.11 -10.86 12.73
C ILE A 272 0.81 -10.89 11.23
N VAL A 273 0.54 -9.72 10.67
CA VAL A 273 0.79 -9.42 9.25
C VAL A 273 1.61 -8.13 9.25
N GLU A 274 2.59 -8.01 8.36
CA GLU A 274 3.45 -6.83 8.26
C GLU A 274 2.62 -5.59 7.89
N ASP A 275 2.08 -4.94 8.92
CA ASP A 275 1.26 -3.75 8.86
C ASP A 275 1.98 -2.63 8.07
N PRO A 276 1.37 -2.03 7.03
CA PRO A 276 1.88 -0.84 6.36
C PRO A 276 2.34 0.25 7.34
N LEU A 277 1.68 0.34 8.50
CA LEU A 277 2.03 1.28 9.56
C LEU A 277 3.43 1.06 10.14
N LYS A 278 3.90 -0.20 10.26
CA LYS A 278 5.24 -0.51 10.79
C LYS A 278 6.31 0.14 9.94
N GLU A 279 6.24 -0.04 8.62
CA GLU A 279 7.26 0.51 7.71
C GLU A 279 7.21 2.03 7.67
N VAL A 280 6.03 2.63 7.64
CA VAL A 280 5.90 4.10 7.64
C VAL A 280 6.35 4.69 8.99
N ALA A 281 6.07 4.03 10.11
CA ALA A 281 6.55 4.45 11.43
C ALA A 281 8.09 4.38 11.51
N ARG A 282 8.72 3.34 10.97
CA ARG A 282 10.19 3.24 10.87
C ARG A 282 10.78 4.37 10.05
N ALA A 283 10.18 4.70 8.91
CA ALA A 283 10.60 5.85 8.11
C ALA A 283 10.43 7.16 8.90
N ALA A 284 9.32 7.35 9.61
CA ALA A 284 9.08 8.54 10.44
C ALA A 284 10.09 8.69 11.60
N LEU A 285 10.57 7.59 12.18
CA LEU A 285 11.64 7.62 13.21
C LEU A 285 12.97 8.17 12.67
N GLN A 286 13.23 8.12 11.37
CA GLN A 286 14.43 8.72 10.79
C GLN A 286 14.30 10.25 10.65
N GLU A 287 13.07 10.77 10.59
CA GLU A 287 12.79 12.21 10.44
C GLU A 287 12.50 12.92 11.77
N THR A 288 12.31 12.19 12.86
CA THR A 288 11.93 12.73 14.18
C THR A 288 13.13 13.20 15.02
N ASP A 289 12.90 13.54 16.29
CA ASP A 289 13.95 13.85 17.25
C ASP A 289 14.82 12.62 17.56
N ARG A 290 15.97 12.55 16.87
CA ARG A 290 16.95 11.46 16.99
C ARG A 290 17.41 11.20 18.42
N SER A 291 17.58 12.23 19.25
CA SER A 291 18.11 12.05 20.60
C SER A 291 17.09 11.32 21.48
N ARG A 292 15.82 11.72 21.39
CA ARG A 292 14.71 11.04 22.06
C ARG A 292 14.52 9.61 21.53
N THR A 293 14.64 9.41 20.22
CA THR A 293 14.51 8.07 19.63
C THR A 293 15.61 7.13 20.10
N ILE A 294 16.87 7.58 20.12
CA ILE A 294 17.97 6.76 20.65
C ILE A 294 17.71 6.42 22.12
N ALA A 295 17.29 7.39 22.94
CA ALA A 295 16.98 7.14 24.35
C ALA A 295 15.85 6.10 24.54
N ASP A 296 14.76 6.20 23.77
CA ASP A 296 13.62 5.27 23.84
C ASP A 296 14.00 3.85 23.35
N LEU A 297 14.81 3.73 22.29
CA LEU A 297 15.32 2.45 21.79
C LEU A 297 16.30 1.79 22.76
N LEU A 298 17.21 2.55 23.38
CA LEU A 298 18.10 2.04 24.41
C LEU A 298 17.31 1.54 25.63
N ASN A 299 16.36 2.34 26.10
CA ASN A 299 15.46 1.93 27.17
C ASN A 299 14.67 0.65 26.81
N SER A 300 14.22 0.53 25.56
CA SER A 300 13.55 -0.69 25.07
C SER A 300 14.46 -1.92 25.07
N ILE A 301 15.77 -1.76 24.82
CA ILE A 301 16.76 -2.84 24.91
C ILE A 301 16.98 -3.25 26.37
N ASP A 302 17.06 -2.28 27.27
CA ASP A 302 17.49 -2.50 28.66
C ASP A 302 16.36 -3.04 29.55
N THR A 303 15.11 -2.70 29.25
CA THR A 303 13.95 -3.00 30.11
C THR A 303 13.21 -4.29 29.73
N THR A 304 13.50 -4.89 28.58
CA THR A 304 12.74 -6.04 28.08
C THR A 304 13.58 -7.32 28.02
N GLU A 305 13.03 -8.42 28.52
CA GLU A 305 13.58 -9.76 28.30
C GLU A 305 13.09 -10.37 26.98
N HIS A 306 12.11 -9.72 26.32
CA HIS A 306 11.52 -10.21 25.09
C HIS A 306 12.49 -10.00 23.90
N LYS A 307 13.23 -11.07 23.55
CA LYS A 307 14.26 -11.05 22.49
C LYS A 307 13.80 -10.42 21.16
N PRO A 308 12.57 -10.64 20.64
CA PRO A 308 12.12 -9.96 19.43
C PRO A 308 12.09 -8.43 19.55
N THR A 309 11.77 -7.89 20.73
CA THR A 309 11.81 -6.44 20.99
C THR A 309 13.24 -5.94 20.98
N VAL A 310 14.16 -6.65 21.64
CA VAL A 310 15.61 -6.33 21.63
C VAL A 310 16.16 -6.31 20.20
N TRP A 311 15.81 -7.32 19.39
CA TRP A 311 16.21 -7.42 17.99
C TRP A 311 15.73 -6.24 17.15
N GLN A 312 14.46 -5.86 17.29
CA GLN A 312 13.90 -4.74 16.55
C GLN A 312 14.51 -3.41 17.01
N ALA A 313 14.67 -3.23 18.33
CA ALA A 313 15.30 -2.04 18.88
C ALA A 313 16.75 -1.88 18.41
N ALA A 314 17.55 -2.95 18.49
CA ALA A 314 18.94 -2.95 18.03
C ALA A 314 19.06 -2.72 16.52
N ARG A 315 18.14 -3.30 15.72
CA ARG A 315 18.09 -3.06 14.27
C ARG A 315 17.78 -1.60 13.95
N LEU A 316 16.75 -1.02 14.56
CA LEU A 316 16.40 0.38 14.33
C LEU A 316 17.50 1.33 14.80
N LEU A 317 18.13 1.02 15.94
CA LEU A 317 19.25 1.79 16.44
C LEU A 317 20.45 1.73 15.47
N GLY A 318 20.74 0.56 14.89
CA GLY A 318 21.76 0.42 13.85
C GLY A 318 21.43 1.11 12.52
N GLN A 319 20.15 1.28 12.18
CA GLN A 319 19.73 2.07 11.00
C GLN A 319 19.86 3.57 11.24
N ILE A 320 19.49 4.05 12.43
CA ILE A 320 19.58 5.46 12.80
C ILE A 320 21.03 5.86 13.02
N GLU A 321 21.80 5.02 13.70
CA GLU A 321 23.21 5.20 14.02
C GLU A 321 24.03 3.99 13.55
N PRO A 322 24.44 3.96 12.26
CA PRO A 322 25.28 2.90 11.73
C PRO A 322 26.55 2.70 12.55
N GLY A 323 26.83 1.46 12.94
CA GLY A 323 27.97 1.13 13.79
C GLY A 323 27.76 1.44 15.29
N ASN A 324 26.51 1.63 15.76
CA ASN A 324 26.22 1.83 17.17
C ASN A 324 26.81 0.69 18.03
N LYS A 325 27.84 1.04 18.82
CA LYS A 325 28.64 0.07 19.60
C LYS A 325 27.80 -0.66 20.64
N TYR A 326 26.79 0.00 21.20
CA TYR A 326 25.93 -0.60 22.22
C TYR A 326 25.03 -1.70 21.63
N ALA A 327 24.32 -1.40 20.54
CA ALA A 327 23.50 -2.36 19.82
C ALA A 327 24.32 -3.58 19.37
N ILE A 328 25.52 -3.34 18.82
CA ILE A 328 26.43 -4.41 18.40
C ILE A 328 26.87 -5.25 19.61
N ALA A 329 27.30 -4.62 20.71
CA ALA A 329 27.73 -5.33 21.90
C ALA A 329 26.61 -6.19 22.53
N VAL A 330 25.39 -5.67 22.60
CA VAL A 330 24.22 -6.41 23.12
C VAL A 330 23.92 -7.63 22.24
N LEU A 331 23.96 -7.48 20.91
CA LEU A 331 23.73 -8.60 19.99
C LEU A 331 24.88 -9.62 20.03
N ILE A 332 26.15 -9.20 20.13
CA ILE A 332 27.29 -10.11 20.31
C ILE A 332 27.13 -10.91 21.61
N LYS A 333 26.76 -10.23 22.72
CA LYS A 333 26.49 -10.90 24.00
C LYS A 333 25.38 -11.93 23.83
N LEU A 334 24.25 -11.55 23.22
CA LEU A 334 23.12 -12.45 22.99
C LEU A 334 23.49 -13.65 22.11
N LEU A 335 24.30 -13.44 21.06
CA LEU A 335 24.80 -14.48 20.17
C LEU A 335 25.67 -15.49 20.92
N ASN A 336 26.53 -15.02 21.82
CA ASN A 336 27.47 -15.85 22.56
C ASN A 336 26.81 -16.58 23.74
N THR A 337 25.84 -15.97 24.41
CA THR A 337 25.18 -16.56 25.59
C THR A 337 23.99 -17.43 25.25
N SER A 338 23.40 -17.31 24.05
CA SER A 338 22.20 -18.08 23.72
C SER A 338 22.52 -19.52 23.32
N GLN A 339 21.83 -20.46 23.97
CA GLN A 339 21.78 -21.86 23.57
C GLN A 339 20.62 -22.15 22.60
N ASP A 340 19.68 -21.20 22.44
CA ASP A 340 18.56 -21.36 21.52
C ASP A 340 19.00 -21.10 20.06
N LYS A 341 18.72 -22.08 19.20
CA LYS A 341 19.05 -22.08 17.77
C LYS A 341 18.40 -20.89 17.06
N SER A 342 17.11 -20.69 17.27
CA SER A 342 16.35 -19.62 16.60
C SER A 342 16.90 -18.24 16.99
N THR A 343 17.17 -18.05 18.28
CA THR A 343 17.77 -16.82 18.82
C THR A 343 19.14 -16.55 18.21
N SER A 344 20.02 -17.55 18.20
CA SER A 344 21.38 -17.38 17.69
C SER A 344 21.39 -17.08 16.19
N TYR A 345 20.57 -17.80 15.42
CA TYR A 345 20.38 -17.56 13.99
C TYR A 345 19.90 -16.13 13.71
N LYS A 346 18.85 -15.69 14.41
CA LYS A 346 18.25 -14.37 14.20
C LYS A 346 19.17 -13.24 14.63
N THR A 347 19.90 -13.43 15.73
CA THR A 347 20.90 -12.47 16.23
C THR A 347 22.04 -12.32 15.23
N GLY A 348 22.58 -13.43 14.70
CA GLY A 348 23.58 -13.39 13.63
C GLY A 348 23.08 -12.66 12.37
N GLN A 349 21.83 -12.89 11.97
CA GLN A 349 21.21 -12.20 10.83
C GLN A 349 21.09 -10.68 11.05
N ILE A 350 20.83 -10.22 12.28
CA ILE A 350 20.74 -8.78 12.56
C ILE A 350 22.14 -8.15 12.59
N LEU A 351 23.15 -8.88 13.10
CA LEU A 351 24.54 -8.44 13.04
C LEU A 351 25.01 -8.22 11.60
N THR A 352 24.65 -9.08 10.65
CA THR A 352 24.99 -8.85 9.22
C THR A 352 24.28 -7.62 8.63
N GLN A 353 23.23 -7.10 9.27
CA GLN A 353 22.53 -5.88 8.82
C GLN A 353 23.12 -4.60 9.41
N ILE A 354 23.61 -4.64 10.67
CA ILE A 354 24.03 -3.41 11.39
C ILE A 354 25.53 -3.32 11.68
N ALA A 355 26.26 -4.42 11.51
CA ALA A 355 27.67 -4.56 11.90
C ALA A 355 28.56 -4.98 10.71
N VAL A 356 28.20 -4.60 9.48
CA VAL A 356 29.03 -4.86 8.29
C VAL A 356 30.41 -4.20 8.44
N GLY A 357 31.48 -4.96 8.25
CA GLY A 357 32.87 -4.56 8.47
C GLY A 357 33.30 -4.48 9.93
N ASN A 358 32.47 -4.90 10.89
CA ASN A 358 32.82 -4.86 12.31
C ASN A 358 33.65 -6.08 12.73
N ALA A 359 34.87 -5.82 13.19
CA ALA A 359 35.82 -6.87 13.58
C ALA A 359 35.31 -7.75 14.75
N ASP A 360 34.66 -7.17 15.75
CA ASP A 360 34.17 -7.91 16.93
C ASP A 360 33.01 -8.84 16.57
N ALA A 361 32.08 -8.37 15.74
CA ALA A 361 30.97 -9.17 15.25
C ALA A 361 31.45 -10.29 14.32
N CYS A 362 32.44 -10.01 13.47
CA CYS A 362 33.11 -11.01 12.64
C CYS A 362 33.79 -12.09 13.50
N ALA A 363 34.59 -11.68 14.50
CA ALA A 363 35.24 -12.60 15.43
C ALA A 363 34.24 -13.46 16.22
N ALA A 364 33.12 -12.87 16.65
CA ALA A 364 32.05 -13.60 17.32
C ALA A 364 31.41 -14.66 16.40
N LEU A 365 31.18 -14.35 15.12
CA LEU A 365 30.66 -15.31 14.16
C LEU A 365 31.67 -16.43 13.86
N ILE A 366 32.95 -16.12 13.68
CA ILE A 366 34.03 -17.12 13.50
C ILE A 366 34.07 -18.08 14.69
N HIS A 367 34.12 -17.54 15.91
CA HIS A 367 34.11 -18.35 17.13
C HIS A 367 32.88 -19.28 17.15
N ARG A 368 31.69 -18.80 16.75
CA ARG A 368 30.49 -19.65 16.69
C ARG A 368 30.53 -20.70 15.58
N VAL A 369 31.18 -20.45 14.44
CA VAL A 369 31.42 -21.49 13.41
C VAL A 369 32.33 -22.59 13.94
N GLU A 370 33.35 -22.23 14.71
CA GLU A 370 34.38 -23.15 15.22
C GLU A 370 33.92 -23.94 16.45
N THR A 371 33.25 -23.28 17.41
CA THR A 371 32.94 -23.89 18.72
C THR A 371 31.55 -24.51 18.82
N SER A 372 30.67 -24.29 17.85
CA SER A 372 29.31 -24.82 17.94
C SER A 372 29.32 -26.34 17.72
N GLN A 373 28.89 -27.10 18.72
CA GLN A 373 28.75 -28.56 18.61
C GLN A 373 27.60 -28.98 17.69
N GLU A 374 26.69 -28.05 17.40
CA GLU A 374 25.53 -28.27 16.55
C GLU A 374 25.85 -27.88 15.10
N GLU A 375 26.00 -28.88 14.23
CA GLU A 375 26.27 -28.71 12.79
C GLU A 375 25.27 -27.75 12.14
N SER A 376 24.02 -27.79 12.59
CA SER A 376 22.95 -26.92 12.08
C SER A 376 23.11 -25.43 12.40
N ASN A 377 23.94 -25.08 13.39
CA ASN A 377 24.25 -23.68 13.70
C ASN A 377 25.50 -23.22 12.96
N ARG A 378 26.50 -24.09 12.80
CA ARG A 378 27.75 -23.81 12.08
C ARG A 378 27.46 -23.31 10.67
N PHE A 379 26.52 -23.92 9.95
CA PHE A 379 26.19 -23.49 8.60
C PHE A 379 25.56 -22.08 8.53
N HIS A 380 24.69 -21.74 9.48
CA HIS A 380 24.07 -20.42 9.51
C HIS A 380 25.12 -19.33 9.78
N PHE A 381 26.06 -19.59 10.68
CA PHE A 381 27.14 -18.66 10.98
C PHE A 381 28.13 -18.56 9.83
N ALA A 382 28.46 -19.67 9.15
CA ALA A 382 29.30 -19.65 7.95
C ALA A 382 28.69 -18.76 6.86
N ARG A 383 27.38 -18.89 6.61
CA ARG A 383 26.66 -17.99 5.69
C ARG A 383 26.72 -16.53 6.13
N HIS A 384 26.46 -16.25 7.41
CA HIS A 384 26.49 -14.89 7.94
C HIS A 384 27.90 -14.28 7.89
N LEU A 385 28.94 -15.10 8.03
CA LEU A 385 30.34 -14.69 7.98
C LEU A 385 30.74 -14.15 6.61
N GLY A 386 30.26 -14.75 5.51
CA GLY A 386 30.44 -14.21 4.16
C GLY A 386 29.80 -12.83 3.95
N GLN A 387 28.73 -12.52 4.71
CA GLN A 387 27.98 -11.26 4.59
C GLN A 387 28.52 -10.13 5.46
N ILE A 388 29.11 -10.45 6.62
CA ILE A 388 29.46 -9.43 7.61
C ILE A 388 30.71 -8.65 7.22
N ASP A 389 31.73 -9.31 6.67
CA ASP A 389 32.97 -8.65 6.28
C ASP A 389 33.57 -9.37 5.06
N PRO A 390 33.07 -9.05 3.85
CA PRO A 390 33.46 -9.72 2.60
C PRO A 390 34.96 -9.63 2.26
N GLY A 391 35.71 -8.71 2.89
CA GLY A 391 37.16 -8.58 2.69
C GLY A 391 38.01 -9.30 3.75
N ASN A 392 37.38 -9.96 4.73
CA ASN A 392 38.08 -10.46 5.90
C ASN A 392 38.86 -11.74 5.60
N LYS A 393 40.19 -11.66 5.69
CA LYS A 393 41.07 -12.82 5.48
C LYS A 393 40.78 -14.00 6.41
N PHE A 394 40.31 -13.75 7.63
CA PHE A 394 39.98 -14.81 8.57
C PHE A 394 38.63 -15.45 8.21
N ALA A 395 37.64 -14.64 7.81
CA ALA A 395 36.37 -15.17 7.29
C ALA A 395 36.59 -16.09 6.07
N ILE A 396 37.40 -15.64 5.11
CA ILE A 396 37.76 -16.41 3.92
C ILE A 396 38.48 -17.71 4.33
N ALA A 397 39.47 -17.62 5.22
CA ALA A 397 40.21 -18.80 5.66
C ALA A 397 39.30 -19.81 6.37
N THR A 398 38.39 -19.37 7.24
CA THR A 398 37.41 -20.24 7.90
C THR A 398 36.47 -20.90 6.88
N LEU A 399 36.00 -20.18 5.86
CA LEU A 399 35.13 -20.74 4.83
C LEU A 399 35.86 -21.74 3.91
N VAL A 400 37.12 -21.47 3.56
CA VAL A 400 37.98 -22.39 2.80
C VAL A 400 38.29 -23.65 3.61
N ASP A 401 38.56 -23.51 4.91
CA ASP A 401 38.76 -24.64 5.82
C ASP A 401 37.52 -25.55 5.86
N LEU A 402 36.32 -24.96 5.95
CA LEU A 402 35.06 -25.71 5.90
C LEU A 402 34.90 -26.47 4.57
N LEU A 403 35.38 -25.94 3.45
CA LEU A 403 35.28 -26.61 2.15
C LEU A 403 36.13 -27.87 2.06
N HIS A 404 37.39 -27.79 2.52
CA HIS A 404 38.33 -28.89 2.35
C HIS A 404 38.24 -29.92 3.49
N ASN A 405 37.97 -29.48 4.72
CA ASN A 405 38.12 -30.31 5.90
C ASN A 405 36.79 -30.83 6.47
N SER A 406 35.65 -30.32 6.02
CA SER A 406 34.35 -30.84 6.43
C SER A 406 34.03 -32.18 5.76
N GLN A 407 33.63 -33.17 6.56
CA GLN A 407 33.06 -34.43 6.06
C GLN A 407 31.59 -34.27 5.63
N ASP A 408 30.90 -33.26 6.16
CA ASP A 408 29.51 -32.94 5.82
C ASP A 408 29.45 -32.16 4.49
N GLU A 409 28.78 -32.77 3.51
CA GLU A 409 28.53 -32.20 2.19
C GLU A 409 27.69 -30.93 2.23
N PHE A 410 26.70 -30.83 3.13
CA PHE A 410 25.90 -29.63 3.30
C PHE A 410 26.73 -28.47 3.85
N LEU A 411 27.65 -28.75 4.78
CA LEU A 411 28.56 -27.73 5.29
C LEU A 411 29.56 -27.26 4.23
N ARG A 412 30.05 -28.15 3.36
CA ARG A 412 30.82 -27.77 2.16
C ARG A 412 29.99 -26.91 1.21
N TRP A 413 28.74 -27.29 0.93
CA TRP A 413 27.83 -26.50 0.11
C TRP A 413 27.64 -25.07 0.67
N GLN A 414 27.49 -24.93 2.00
CA GLN A 414 27.34 -23.63 2.66
C GLN A 414 28.65 -22.85 2.69
N GLY A 415 29.80 -23.52 2.81
CA GLY A 415 31.11 -22.92 2.64
C GLY A 415 31.28 -22.30 1.24
N ALA A 416 30.92 -23.05 0.20
CA ALA A 416 30.98 -22.58 -1.19
C ALA A 416 30.03 -21.39 -1.40
N ARG A 417 28.80 -21.49 -0.87
CA ARG A 417 27.83 -20.40 -0.89
C ARG A 417 28.34 -19.16 -0.14
N GLY A 418 28.98 -19.34 1.01
CA GLY A 418 29.59 -18.28 1.80
C GLY A 418 30.71 -17.59 1.04
N LEU A 419 31.60 -18.35 0.39
CA LEU A 419 32.65 -17.84 -0.49
C LEU A 419 32.08 -17.08 -1.69
N GLY A 420 30.98 -17.54 -2.29
CA GLY A 420 30.31 -16.83 -3.39
C GLY A 420 29.66 -15.50 -2.98
N GLN A 421 29.55 -15.22 -1.66
CA GLN A 421 29.07 -13.94 -1.13
C GLN A 421 30.21 -12.99 -0.72
N ILE A 422 31.46 -13.41 -0.92
CA ILE A 422 32.68 -12.63 -0.65
C ILE A 422 32.93 -11.64 -1.80
N ASP A 423 33.78 -10.65 -1.54
CA ASP A 423 34.21 -9.63 -2.51
C ASP A 423 34.49 -10.21 -3.92
N PRO A 424 33.80 -9.74 -4.98
CA PRO A 424 34.03 -10.16 -6.36
C PRO A 424 35.51 -10.03 -6.76
N GLY A 425 36.04 -11.03 -7.45
CA GLY A 425 37.46 -11.05 -7.83
C GLY A 425 38.43 -11.52 -6.74
N ASN A 426 37.96 -12.01 -5.59
CA ASN A 426 38.84 -12.56 -4.57
C ASN A 426 39.55 -13.83 -5.07
N LYS A 427 40.85 -13.72 -5.34
CA LYS A 427 41.68 -14.81 -5.86
C LYS A 427 41.68 -16.10 -5.04
N TYR A 428 41.50 -16.01 -3.72
CA TYR A 428 41.48 -17.20 -2.86
C TYR A 428 40.11 -17.90 -2.93
N ALA A 429 39.03 -17.13 -2.98
CA ALA A 429 37.69 -17.68 -3.18
C ALA A 429 37.56 -18.31 -4.58
N ILE A 430 38.05 -17.64 -5.63
CA ILE A 430 38.09 -18.16 -7.00
C ILE A 430 38.86 -19.48 -7.06
N ALA A 431 40.08 -19.52 -6.52
CA ALA A 431 40.88 -20.75 -6.53
C ALA A 431 40.21 -21.90 -5.78
N ALA A 432 39.60 -21.63 -4.63
CA ALA A 432 38.89 -22.65 -3.85
C ALA A 432 37.64 -23.19 -4.57
N LEU A 433 36.87 -22.32 -5.25
CA LEU A 433 35.70 -22.77 -6.02
C LEU A 433 36.09 -23.54 -7.29
N ILE A 434 37.17 -23.15 -7.98
CA ILE A 434 37.71 -23.92 -9.12
C ILE A 434 38.18 -25.30 -8.68
N ASP A 435 38.95 -25.37 -7.59
CA ASP A 435 39.42 -26.65 -7.05
C ASP A 435 38.23 -27.55 -6.67
N LEU A 436 37.21 -27.00 -6.01
CA LEU A 436 36.03 -27.75 -5.60
C LEU A 436 35.20 -28.23 -6.80
N MET A 437 35.07 -27.40 -7.84
CA MET A 437 34.43 -27.76 -9.11
C MET A 437 35.14 -28.94 -9.80
N GLN A 438 36.47 -29.00 -9.72
CA GLN A 438 37.27 -30.04 -10.40
C GLN A 438 37.44 -31.33 -9.59
N THR A 439 37.52 -31.21 -8.26
CA THR A 439 37.90 -32.33 -7.37
C THR A 439 36.71 -33.04 -6.72
N SER A 440 35.55 -32.37 -6.62
CA SER A 440 34.37 -32.94 -5.97
C SER A 440 33.70 -34.02 -6.83
N GLN A 441 33.41 -35.15 -6.18
CA GLN A 441 32.60 -36.22 -6.78
C GLN A 441 31.10 -35.91 -6.75
N SER A 442 30.65 -35.01 -5.86
CA SER A 442 29.25 -34.60 -5.78
C SER A 442 28.93 -33.58 -6.89
N GLU A 443 27.98 -33.92 -7.76
CA GLU A 443 27.48 -33.05 -8.82
C GLU A 443 26.83 -31.78 -8.25
N ASN A 444 26.14 -31.88 -7.10
CA ASN A 444 25.56 -30.73 -6.39
C ASN A 444 26.65 -29.72 -5.98
N ILE A 445 27.79 -30.23 -5.50
CA ILE A 445 28.94 -29.41 -5.11
C ILE A 445 29.62 -28.80 -6.34
N ARG A 446 29.68 -29.51 -7.47
CA ARG A 446 30.20 -28.92 -8.73
C ARG A 446 29.27 -27.82 -9.25
N ALA A 447 27.97 -28.07 -9.29
CA ALA A 447 26.96 -27.10 -9.73
C ALA A 447 26.98 -25.80 -8.90
N ILE A 448 26.97 -25.90 -7.56
CA ILE A 448 27.05 -24.71 -6.69
C ILE A 448 28.39 -23.98 -6.87
N SER A 449 29.48 -24.70 -7.07
CA SER A 449 30.81 -24.11 -7.25
C SER A 449 30.90 -23.35 -8.56
N ALA A 450 30.42 -23.93 -9.66
CA ALA A 450 30.33 -23.28 -10.97
C ALA A 450 29.43 -22.04 -10.91
N TRP A 451 28.25 -22.14 -10.29
CA TRP A 451 27.36 -20.99 -10.12
C TRP A 451 28.01 -19.87 -9.30
N LYS A 452 28.63 -20.19 -8.16
CA LYS A 452 29.29 -19.20 -7.31
C LYS A 452 30.53 -18.60 -7.96
N LEU A 453 31.29 -19.40 -8.71
CA LEU A 453 32.41 -18.94 -9.51
C LEU A 453 31.94 -17.90 -10.54
N GLY A 454 30.86 -18.17 -11.27
CA GLY A 454 30.28 -17.21 -12.20
C GLY A 454 29.74 -15.93 -11.56
N GLN A 455 29.37 -15.95 -10.26
CA GLN A 455 28.96 -14.74 -9.53
C GLN A 455 30.16 -13.87 -9.11
N ILE A 456 31.27 -14.49 -8.68
CA ILE A 456 32.47 -13.75 -8.24
C ILE A 456 33.43 -13.43 -9.39
N ASP A 457 33.31 -14.13 -10.51
CA ASP A 457 34.02 -13.93 -11.77
C ASP A 457 33.02 -13.94 -12.95
N PRO A 458 32.26 -12.85 -13.15
CA PRO A 458 31.24 -12.78 -14.20
C PRO A 458 31.77 -13.06 -15.59
N GLY A 459 31.15 -14.02 -16.29
CA GLY A 459 31.58 -14.45 -17.63
C GLY A 459 32.68 -15.53 -17.64
N ASN A 460 33.01 -16.12 -16.49
CA ASN A 460 33.95 -17.24 -16.41
C ASN A 460 33.50 -18.42 -17.32
N SER A 461 34.32 -18.73 -18.32
CA SER A 461 34.01 -19.75 -19.33
C SER A 461 33.95 -21.16 -18.76
N ASP A 462 34.78 -21.46 -17.76
CA ASP A 462 34.86 -22.80 -17.15
C ASP A 462 33.60 -23.07 -16.32
N ALA A 463 33.11 -22.07 -15.59
CA ALA A 463 31.84 -22.13 -14.88
C ALA A 463 30.66 -22.37 -15.85
N ILE A 464 30.60 -21.64 -16.96
CA ILE A 464 29.53 -21.80 -17.95
C ILE A 464 29.61 -23.18 -18.62
N ALA A 465 30.82 -23.63 -18.98
CA ALA A 465 31.03 -24.93 -19.60
C ALA A 465 30.64 -26.08 -18.67
N GLU A 466 31.01 -26.04 -17.39
CA GLU A 466 30.62 -27.06 -16.40
C GLU A 466 29.10 -27.11 -16.22
N LEU A 467 28.41 -25.96 -16.18
CA LEU A 467 26.95 -25.95 -16.06
C LEU A 467 26.28 -26.49 -17.33
N ILE A 468 26.79 -26.20 -18.53
CA ILE A 468 26.31 -26.79 -19.77
C ILE A 468 26.54 -28.31 -19.77
N ASP A 469 27.71 -28.78 -19.33
CA ASP A 469 27.98 -30.21 -19.22
C ASP A 469 26.98 -30.88 -18.27
N LEU A 470 26.87 -30.40 -17.03
CA LEU A 470 25.93 -30.94 -16.03
C LEU A 470 24.48 -30.94 -16.51
N LEU A 471 24.09 -29.95 -17.32
CA LEU A 471 22.77 -29.86 -17.92
C LEU A 471 22.47 -31.04 -18.86
N HIS A 472 23.47 -31.51 -19.60
CA HIS A 472 23.35 -32.57 -20.59
C HIS A 472 23.73 -33.96 -20.04
N THR A 473 24.67 -34.04 -19.10
CA THR A 473 25.26 -35.31 -18.64
C THR A 473 24.62 -35.85 -17.37
N SER A 474 24.06 -34.99 -16.49
CA SER A 474 23.48 -35.45 -15.23
C SER A 474 22.19 -36.25 -15.46
N SER A 475 22.08 -37.37 -14.75
CA SER A 475 20.85 -38.15 -14.67
C SER A 475 19.83 -37.59 -13.67
N ASP A 476 20.24 -36.65 -12.81
CA ASP A 476 19.39 -36.05 -11.79
C ASP A 476 18.71 -34.79 -12.33
N ASP A 477 17.37 -34.83 -12.42
CA ASP A 477 16.55 -33.68 -12.79
C ASP A 477 16.81 -32.46 -11.91
N TYR A 478 17.13 -32.68 -10.62
CA TYR A 478 17.47 -31.64 -9.65
C TYR A 478 18.85 -31.02 -9.89
N ILE A 479 19.74 -31.65 -10.64
CA ILE A 479 21.01 -31.02 -11.02
C ILE A 479 20.85 -30.29 -12.35
N ARG A 480 20.10 -30.89 -13.29
CA ARG A 480 19.80 -30.25 -14.57
C ARG A 480 19.03 -28.94 -14.43
N TRP A 481 17.97 -28.90 -13.62
CA TRP A 481 17.22 -27.65 -13.41
C TRP A 481 18.05 -26.55 -12.71
N GLN A 482 19.02 -26.91 -11.86
CA GLN A 482 19.93 -26.00 -11.16
C GLN A 482 20.95 -25.45 -12.13
N ALA A 483 21.47 -26.31 -13.02
CA ALA A 483 22.36 -25.91 -14.09
C ALA A 483 21.67 -24.91 -15.04
N ALA A 484 20.43 -25.17 -15.45
CA ALA A 484 19.65 -24.24 -16.26
C ALA A 484 19.42 -22.88 -15.57
N GLU A 485 19.02 -22.90 -14.29
CA GLU A 485 18.84 -21.67 -13.50
C GLU A 485 20.15 -20.89 -13.37
N SER A 486 21.25 -21.58 -13.05
CA SER A 486 22.58 -20.99 -12.89
C SER A 486 23.09 -20.38 -14.19
N LEU A 487 22.89 -21.04 -15.34
CA LEU A 487 23.21 -20.49 -16.66
C LEU A 487 22.42 -19.22 -16.96
N GLY A 488 21.15 -19.16 -16.56
CA GLY A 488 20.33 -17.96 -16.64
C GLY A 488 20.88 -16.79 -15.81
N GLU A 489 21.57 -17.05 -14.72
CA GLU A 489 22.14 -16.00 -13.87
C GLU A 489 23.52 -15.52 -14.34
N ILE A 490 24.39 -16.45 -14.78
CA ILE A 490 25.82 -16.13 -15.07
C ILE A 490 26.15 -16.05 -16.56
N GLY A 491 25.28 -16.56 -17.43
CA GLY A 491 25.52 -16.71 -18.88
C GLY A 491 25.17 -15.47 -19.72
N THR A 492 25.13 -14.27 -19.14
CA THR A 492 24.73 -13.05 -19.87
C THR A 492 25.59 -12.83 -21.11
N GLY A 493 24.95 -12.81 -22.29
CA GLY A 493 25.63 -12.61 -23.57
C GLY A 493 26.46 -13.79 -24.07
N ASN A 494 26.45 -14.94 -23.36
CA ASN A 494 27.11 -16.16 -23.81
C ASN A 494 26.21 -16.93 -24.81
N PRO A 495 26.62 -17.09 -26.08
CA PRO A 495 25.80 -17.75 -27.09
C PRO A 495 25.50 -19.23 -26.79
N ASP A 496 26.45 -19.94 -26.18
CA ASP A 496 26.32 -21.37 -25.86
C ASP A 496 25.31 -21.59 -24.74
N ALA A 497 25.32 -20.73 -23.72
CA ALA A 497 24.32 -20.73 -22.66
C ALA A 497 22.91 -20.44 -23.21
N ILE A 498 22.78 -19.46 -24.11
CA ILE A 498 21.49 -19.15 -24.77
C ILE A 498 21.02 -20.36 -25.60
N ALA A 499 21.91 -20.97 -26.39
CA ALA A 499 21.58 -22.11 -27.23
C ALA A 499 21.12 -23.31 -26.40
N ALA A 500 21.84 -23.64 -25.32
CA ALA A 500 21.50 -24.73 -24.41
C ALA A 500 20.11 -24.52 -23.77
N LEU A 501 19.80 -23.30 -23.31
CA LEU A 501 18.47 -23.00 -22.76
C LEU A 501 17.37 -23.03 -23.83
N ILE A 502 17.63 -22.60 -25.06
CA ILE A 502 16.67 -22.72 -26.18
C ILE A 502 16.34 -24.19 -26.44
N GLU A 503 17.36 -25.04 -26.56
CA GLU A 503 17.18 -26.48 -26.80
C GLU A 503 16.20 -27.09 -25.79
N LEU A 504 16.37 -26.78 -24.50
CA LEU A 504 15.52 -27.29 -23.43
C LEU A 504 14.05 -26.92 -23.58
N THR A 505 13.72 -25.76 -24.16
CA THR A 505 12.31 -25.37 -24.39
C THR A 505 11.57 -26.27 -25.37
N TYR A 506 12.29 -27.05 -26.18
CA TYR A 506 11.73 -27.98 -27.17
C TYR A 506 11.78 -29.45 -26.73
N THR A 507 12.43 -29.77 -25.62
CA THR A 507 12.58 -31.16 -25.16
C THR A 507 11.29 -31.73 -24.58
N THR A 508 11.10 -33.05 -24.66
CA THR A 508 10.07 -33.76 -23.86
C THR A 508 10.61 -34.02 -22.46
N GLY A 509 10.67 -32.98 -21.62
CA GLY A 509 11.26 -33.02 -20.28
C GLY A 509 10.26 -32.75 -19.15
N ALA A 510 10.76 -32.76 -17.91
CA ALA A 510 10.00 -32.36 -16.74
C ALA A 510 9.55 -30.88 -16.84
N ARG A 511 8.37 -30.57 -16.30
CA ARG A 511 7.77 -29.23 -16.25
C ARG A 511 8.75 -28.17 -15.74
N GLU A 512 9.55 -28.53 -14.73
CA GLU A 512 10.55 -27.69 -14.09
C GLU A 512 11.65 -27.25 -15.07
N ILE A 513 12.09 -28.13 -15.96
CA ILE A 513 13.16 -27.84 -16.92
C ILE A 513 12.70 -26.76 -17.92
N HIS A 514 11.47 -26.87 -18.43
CA HIS A 514 10.89 -25.85 -19.32
C HIS A 514 10.71 -24.51 -18.63
N TYR A 515 10.24 -24.53 -17.38
CA TYR A 515 10.09 -23.31 -16.58
C TYR A 515 11.44 -22.61 -16.36
N ARG A 516 12.48 -23.35 -15.94
CA ARG A 516 13.82 -22.79 -15.71
C ARG A 516 14.50 -22.34 -17.00
N ALA A 517 14.32 -23.08 -18.10
CA ALA A 517 14.79 -22.67 -19.42
C ALA A 517 14.17 -21.35 -19.85
N ALA A 518 12.83 -21.23 -19.75
CA ALA A 518 12.12 -19.99 -20.05
C ALA A 518 12.60 -18.83 -19.18
N TYR A 519 12.73 -19.04 -17.86
CA TYR A 519 13.25 -18.04 -16.92
C TYR A 519 14.66 -17.56 -17.31
N GLY A 520 15.57 -18.50 -17.58
CA GLY A 520 16.95 -18.21 -17.94
C GLY A 520 17.05 -17.47 -19.27
N LEU A 521 16.28 -17.84 -20.29
CA LEU A 521 16.19 -17.09 -21.55
C LEU A 521 15.75 -15.64 -21.34
N GLY A 522 14.83 -15.40 -20.40
CA GLY A 522 14.43 -14.05 -20.03
C GLY A 522 15.53 -13.22 -19.36
N GLN A 523 16.57 -13.85 -18.80
CA GLN A 523 17.71 -13.16 -18.18
C GLN A 523 18.84 -12.90 -19.18
N ILE A 524 19.19 -13.90 -19.98
CA ILE A 524 20.39 -13.85 -20.85
C ILE A 524 20.08 -13.60 -22.33
N GLY A 525 18.84 -13.79 -22.76
CA GLY A 525 18.39 -13.71 -24.15
C GLY A 525 18.04 -12.30 -24.64
N ILE A 526 18.47 -11.24 -23.93
CA ILE A 526 18.16 -9.85 -24.31
C ILE A 526 18.76 -9.58 -25.70
N GLY A 527 17.89 -9.19 -26.65
CA GLY A 527 18.29 -8.96 -28.04
C GLY A 527 18.53 -10.21 -28.88
N SER A 528 18.20 -11.41 -28.39
CA SER A 528 18.26 -12.66 -29.15
C SER A 528 16.91 -12.96 -29.84
N PRO A 529 16.83 -12.91 -31.19
CA PRO A 529 15.61 -13.27 -31.91
C PRO A 529 15.19 -14.72 -31.70
N GLN A 530 16.16 -15.63 -31.51
CA GLN A 530 15.94 -17.04 -31.29
C GLN A 530 15.35 -17.30 -29.90
N ALA A 531 15.85 -16.63 -28.85
CA ALA A 531 15.27 -16.72 -27.51
C ALA A 531 13.81 -16.22 -27.51
N ARG A 532 13.53 -15.11 -28.22
CA ARG A 532 12.16 -14.61 -28.40
C ARG A 532 11.26 -15.63 -29.10
N ALA A 533 11.71 -16.21 -30.21
CA ALA A 533 10.93 -17.21 -30.94
C ALA A 533 10.64 -18.46 -30.08
N ALA A 534 11.62 -18.91 -29.29
CA ALA A 534 11.47 -20.04 -28.38
C ALA A 534 10.42 -19.76 -27.27
N LEU A 535 10.45 -18.57 -26.68
CA LEU A 535 9.46 -18.19 -25.65
C LEU A 535 8.04 -18.02 -26.22
N ILE A 536 7.89 -17.44 -27.42
CA ILE A 536 6.58 -17.36 -28.10
C ILE A 536 6.06 -18.75 -28.40
N HIS A 537 6.90 -19.64 -28.93
CA HIS A 537 6.53 -21.02 -29.17
C HIS A 537 6.04 -21.67 -27.87
N LEU A 538 6.81 -21.58 -26.78
CA LEU A 538 6.46 -22.16 -25.49
C LEU A 538 5.12 -21.63 -24.95
N LEU A 539 4.85 -20.33 -25.12
CA LEU A 539 3.61 -19.67 -24.71
C LEU A 539 2.36 -20.23 -25.41
N HIS A 540 2.49 -20.67 -26.67
CA HIS A 540 1.38 -21.24 -27.45
C HIS A 540 1.28 -22.77 -27.40
N THR A 541 2.39 -23.49 -27.21
CA THR A 541 2.39 -24.96 -27.29
C THR A 541 2.12 -25.63 -25.95
N THR A 542 2.46 -24.99 -24.83
CA THR A 542 2.21 -25.58 -23.51
C THR A 542 0.80 -25.31 -23.02
N LYS A 543 0.17 -26.33 -22.42
CA LYS A 543 -1.08 -26.18 -21.67
C LYS A 543 -0.85 -25.78 -20.22
N ASP A 544 0.40 -25.79 -19.78
CA ASP A 544 0.76 -25.47 -18.41
C ASP A 544 0.74 -23.96 -18.18
N GLU A 545 -0.25 -23.48 -17.43
CA GLU A 545 -0.45 -22.07 -17.13
C GLU A 545 0.77 -21.42 -16.46
N SER A 546 1.54 -22.17 -15.66
CA SER A 546 2.74 -21.64 -14.99
C SER A 546 3.88 -21.41 -15.97
N ILE A 547 4.05 -22.32 -16.93
CA ILE A 547 5.03 -22.17 -18.00
C ILE A 547 4.63 -21.02 -18.92
N ARG A 548 3.34 -20.89 -19.27
CA ARG A 548 2.82 -19.76 -20.06
C ARG A 548 3.10 -18.42 -19.38
N CYS A 549 2.82 -18.33 -18.08
CA CYS A 549 3.07 -17.13 -17.29
C CYS A 549 4.57 -16.78 -17.24
N GLN A 550 5.44 -17.79 -17.05
CA GLN A 550 6.89 -17.59 -17.06
C GLN A 550 7.42 -17.17 -18.44
N ALA A 551 6.91 -17.76 -19.51
CA ALA A 551 7.29 -17.39 -20.88
C ALA A 551 6.91 -15.94 -21.18
N ALA A 552 5.69 -15.52 -20.78
CA ALA A 552 5.25 -14.13 -20.90
C ALA A 552 6.11 -13.16 -20.07
N GLU A 553 6.49 -13.53 -18.83
CA GLU A 553 7.45 -12.74 -18.02
C GLU A 553 8.81 -12.64 -18.70
N SER A 554 9.31 -13.73 -19.29
CA SER A 554 10.59 -13.70 -19.97
C SER A 554 10.53 -12.84 -21.25
N LEU A 555 9.41 -12.86 -21.96
CA LEU A 555 9.15 -11.98 -23.11
C LEU A 555 9.08 -10.51 -22.70
N GLU A 556 8.49 -10.17 -21.55
CA GLU A 556 8.52 -8.81 -20.98
C GLU A 556 9.94 -8.25 -20.95
N LYS A 557 10.92 -9.06 -20.51
CA LYS A 557 12.31 -8.64 -20.31
C LYS A 557 13.07 -8.48 -21.61
N ILE A 558 12.82 -9.33 -22.60
CA ILE A 558 13.60 -9.36 -23.86
C ILE A 558 12.91 -8.66 -25.04
N ASP A 559 11.60 -8.42 -24.96
CA ASP A 559 10.74 -7.83 -25.99
C ASP A 559 9.56 -7.09 -25.34
N SER A 560 9.86 -5.99 -24.63
CA SER A 560 8.87 -5.22 -23.88
C SER A 560 7.74 -4.70 -24.78
N GLY A 561 6.49 -4.97 -24.40
CA GLY A 561 5.31 -4.61 -25.20
C GLY A 561 4.91 -5.65 -26.25
N ASN A 562 5.49 -6.85 -26.21
CA ASN A 562 5.09 -7.97 -27.06
C ASN A 562 3.58 -8.27 -26.88
N ARG A 563 2.84 -8.21 -27.99
CA ARG A 563 1.38 -8.38 -28.01
C ARG A 563 0.94 -9.80 -27.59
N ASP A 564 1.67 -10.82 -27.99
CA ASP A 564 1.35 -12.22 -27.65
C ASP A 564 1.48 -12.45 -26.12
N ALA A 565 2.46 -11.80 -25.49
CA ALA A 565 2.61 -11.81 -24.04
C ALA A 565 1.42 -11.11 -23.33
N ILE A 566 0.97 -9.95 -23.82
CA ILE A 566 -0.18 -9.24 -23.24
C ILE A 566 -1.47 -10.07 -23.38
N GLU A 567 -1.73 -10.62 -24.56
CA GLU A 567 -2.92 -11.43 -24.82
C GLU A 567 -2.94 -12.69 -23.95
N ALA A 568 -1.81 -13.41 -23.84
CA ALA A 568 -1.70 -14.57 -22.96
C ALA A 568 -1.89 -14.24 -21.48
N LEU A 569 -1.29 -13.14 -20.99
CA LEU A 569 -1.48 -12.72 -19.60
C LEU A 569 -2.93 -12.31 -19.32
N THR A 570 -3.60 -11.67 -20.28
CA THR A 570 -5.02 -11.28 -20.17
C THR A 570 -5.92 -12.51 -20.11
N GLU A 571 -5.63 -13.55 -20.89
CA GLU A 571 -6.33 -14.85 -20.79
C GLU A 571 -6.12 -15.49 -19.41
N LEU A 572 -4.89 -15.47 -18.90
CA LEU A 572 -4.52 -16.06 -17.60
C LEU A 572 -5.18 -15.35 -16.39
N LEU A 573 -5.71 -14.14 -16.55
CA LEU A 573 -6.55 -13.49 -15.53
C LEU A 573 -7.85 -14.24 -15.23
N HIS A 574 -8.28 -15.11 -16.16
CA HIS A 574 -9.49 -15.93 -16.04
C HIS A 574 -9.19 -17.36 -15.58
N SER A 575 -7.95 -17.66 -15.16
CA SER A 575 -7.57 -18.97 -14.62
C SER A 575 -8.36 -19.31 -13.34
N GLN A 576 -8.55 -20.60 -13.07
CA GLN A 576 -9.08 -21.07 -11.79
C GLN A 576 -8.03 -21.05 -10.67
N ASN A 577 -6.75 -20.84 -11.02
CA ASN A 577 -5.65 -20.80 -10.08
C ASN A 577 -5.35 -19.36 -9.66
N GLU A 578 -5.67 -19.04 -8.41
CA GLU A 578 -5.46 -17.71 -7.81
C GLU A 578 -4.00 -17.24 -7.92
N SER A 579 -3.01 -18.13 -7.82
CA SER A 579 -1.58 -17.79 -7.97
C SER A 579 -1.26 -17.32 -9.40
N ILE A 580 -1.88 -17.95 -10.40
CA ILE A 580 -1.72 -17.58 -11.80
C ILE A 580 -2.38 -16.23 -12.08
N ILE A 581 -3.57 -15.99 -11.53
CA ILE A 581 -4.25 -14.69 -11.65
C ILE A 581 -3.37 -13.57 -11.06
N GLY A 582 -2.86 -13.76 -9.83
CA GLY A 582 -2.00 -12.78 -9.16
C GLY A 582 -0.74 -12.47 -9.95
N ASN A 583 -0.05 -13.51 -10.45
CA ASN A 583 1.14 -13.35 -11.29
C ASN A 583 0.81 -12.66 -12.62
N ALA A 584 -0.23 -13.12 -13.32
CA ALA A 584 -0.63 -12.56 -14.61
C ALA A 584 -0.98 -11.07 -14.50
N ALA A 585 -1.75 -10.70 -13.48
CA ALA A 585 -2.03 -9.31 -13.17
C ALA A 585 -0.72 -8.55 -12.88
N GLN A 586 0.15 -9.02 -11.98
CA GLN A 586 1.40 -8.33 -11.69
C GLN A 586 2.25 -8.03 -12.95
N ARG A 587 2.25 -8.94 -13.94
CA ARG A 587 2.97 -8.72 -15.21
C ARG A 587 2.26 -7.74 -16.13
N LEU A 588 0.94 -7.81 -16.25
CA LEU A 588 0.16 -6.80 -16.96
C LEU A 588 0.41 -5.41 -16.38
N ALA A 589 0.65 -5.26 -15.08
CA ALA A 589 0.97 -3.97 -14.46
C ALA A 589 2.18 -3.28 -15.08
N LYS A 590 3.18 -4.05 -15.50
CA LYS A 590 4.43 -3.52 -16.03
C LYS A 590 4.34 -3.23 -17.52
N ILE A 591 3.59 -4.06 -18.26
CA ILE A 591 3.50 -3.99 -19.72
C ILE A 591 2.33 -3.08 -20.16
N ASP A 592 1.24 -3.09 -19.41
CA ASP A 592 0.02 -2.31 -19.64
C ASP A 592 -0.53 -1.75 -18.31
N PRO A 593 0.09 -0.69 -17.73
CA PRO A 593 -0.23 -0.17 -16.40
C PRO A 593 -1.67 0.35 -16.21
N GLY A 594 -2.47 0.44 -17.27
CA GLY A 594 -3.87 0.87 -17.25
C GLY A 594 -4.89 -0.25 -17.44
N ASN A 595 -4.44 -1.51 -17.47
CA ASN A 595 -5.32 -2.64 -17.77
C ASN A 595 -6.43 -2.80 -16.72
N ALA A 596 -7.66 -2.43 -17.10
CA ALA A 596 -8.81 -2.43 -16.20
C ALA A 596 -9.17 -3.86 -15.74
N ASP A 597 -8.97 -4.85 -16.60
CA ASP A 597 -9.26 -6.27 -16.31
C ASP A 597 -8.32 -6.81 -15.24
N ALA A 598 -7.02 -6.48 -15.29
CA ALA A 598 -6.07 -6.86 -14.26
C ALA A 598 -6.42 -6.25 -12.89
N GLN A 599 -6.79 -4.98 -12.85
CA GLN A 599 -7.23 -4.30 -11.62
C GLN A 599 -8.52 -4.89 -11.06
N ASN A 600 -9.47 -5.27 -11.93
CA ASN A 600 -10.71 -5.93 -11.54
C ASN A 600 -10.45 -7.34 -11.01
N ALA A 601 -9.62 -8.12 -11.69
CA ALA A 601 -9.23 -9.46 -11.26
C ALA A 601 -8.55 -9.44 -9.88
N LEU A 602 -7.64 -8.49 -9.65
CA LEU A 602 -6.99 -8.31 -8.34
C LEU A 602 -7.96 -7.87 -7.25
N THR A 603 -8.88 -6.95 -7.55
CA THR A 603 -9.91 -6.54 -6.59
C THR A 603 -10.81 -7.72 -6.23
N ASN A 604 -11.22 -8.52 -7.21
CA ASN A 604 -12.00 -9.74 -6.97
C ASN A 604 -11.21 -10.74 -6.13
N LEU A 605 -9.96 -11.04 -6.49
CA LEU A 605 -9.11 -11.99 -5.77
C LEU A 605 -8.86 -11.56 -4.32
N LEU A 606 -8.76 -10.24 -4.06
CA LEU A 606 -8.69 -9.69 -2.71
C LEU A 606 -9.96 -9.97 -1.89
N LEU A 607 -11.14 -9.89 -2.53
CA LEU A 607 -12.43 -9.99 -1.86
C LEU A 607 -12.99 -11.41 -1.77
N THR A 608 -12.74 -12.26 -2.76
CA THR A 608 -13.40 -13.57 -2.91
C THR A 608 -12.53 -14.75 -2.52
N SER A 609 -11.20 -14.59 -2.48
CA SER A 609 -10.30 -15.68 -2.13
C SER A 609 -10.55 -16.19 -0.71
N GLN A 610 -10.53 -17.51 -0.56
CA GLN A 610 -10.65 -18.19 0.73
C GLN A 610 -9.27 -18.50 1.35
N ARG A 611 -8.17 -18.21 0.64
CA ARG A 611 -6.80 -18.40 1.11
C ARG A 611 -6.32 -17.16 1.83
N THR A 612 -5.66 -17.32 2.97
CA THR A 612 -5.22 -16.21 3.82
C THR A 612 -4.10 -15.37 3.19
N GLU A 613 -3.26 -15.97 2.36
CA GLU A 613 -2.08 -15.30 1.77
C GLU A 613 -2.45 -14.46 0.54
N VAL A 614 -3.46 -14.92 -0.21
CA VAL A 614 -3.82 -14.44 -1.54
C VAL A 614 -4.31 -12.98 -1.54
N PRO A 615 -5.17 -12.52 -0.60
CA PRO A 615 -5.57 -11.12 -0.53
C PRO A 615 -4.41 -10.14 -0.30
N ASN A 616 -3.39 -10.52 0.48
CA ASN A 616 -2.24 -9.65 0.72
C ASN A 616 -1.40 -9.46 -0.56
N GLN A 617 -1.19 -10.55 -1.32
CA GLN A 617 -0.52 -10.48 -2.62
C GLN A 617 -1.33 -9.65 -3.62
N ALA A 618 -2.65 -9.81 -3.60
CA ALA A 618 -3.58 -9.01 -4.40
C ALA A 618 -3.44 -7.51 -4.10
N ALA A 619 -3.42 -7.16 -2.81
CA ALA A 619 -3.27 -5.79 -2.34
C ALA A 619 -1.93 -5.19 -2.78
N ASP A 620 -0.83 -5.94 -2.70
CA ASP A 620 0.47 -5.50 -3.17
C ASP A 620 0.49 -5.22 -4.66
N CYS A 621 -0.10 -6.12 -5.46
CA CYS A 621 -0.22 -5.91 -6.89
C CYS A 621 -1.10 -4.70 -7.18
N LEU A 622 -2.30 -4.62 -6.57
CA LEU A 622 -3.26 -3.56 -6.82
C LEU A 622 -2.67 -2.17 -6.55
N LYS A 623 -1.90 -2.00 -5.46
CA LYS A 623 -1.20 -0.73 -5.18
C LYS A 623 -0.27 -0.27 -6.31
N ALA A 624 0.36 -1.20 -7.02
CA ALA A 624 1.22 -0.84 -8.16
C ALA A 624 0.42 -0.37 -9.38
N PHE A 625 -0.87 -0.71 -9.44
CA PHE A 625 -1.76 -0.43 -10.56
C PHE A 625 -2.65 0.81 -10.39
N LEU A 626 -2.95 1.20 -9.15
CA LEU A 626 -4.01 2.19 -8.93
C LEU A 626 -3.62 3.56 -9.47
N ASP A 627 -4.49 4.08 -10.34
CA ASP A 627 -4.42 5.45 -10.82
C ASP A 627 -5.36 6.39 -10.05
N ASN A 628 -5.19 7.69 -10.28
CA ASN A 628 -5.99 8.72 -9.62
C ASN A 628 -7.50 8.59 -9.87
N LYS A 629 -7.90 7.99 -10.99
CA LYS A 629 -9.32 7.87 -11.38
C LYS A 629 -10.01 6.75 -10.60
N ARG A 630 -9.29 5.69 -10.24
CA ARG A 630 -9.87 4.52 -9.56
C ARG A 630 -9.78 4.55 -8.04
N PHE A 631 -8.95 5.41 -7.44
CA PHE A 631 -8.88 5.50 -5.97
C PHE A 631 -10.25 5.67 -5.30
N PRO A 632 -11.16 6.57 -5.73
CA PRO A 632 -12.47 6.71 -5.10
C PRO A 632 -13.31 5.43 -5.14
N ILE A 633 -13.28 4.72 -6.28
CA ILE A 633 -14.03 3.48 -6.49
C ILE A 633 -13.53 2.43 -5.50
N ILE A 634 -12.23 2.23 -5.43
CA ILE A 634 -11.61 1.24 -4.53
C ILE A 634 -11.86 1.57 -3.06
N VAL A 635 -11.77 2.85 -2.68
CA VAL A 635 -12.12 3.28 -1.31
C VAL A 635 -13.55 2.90 -0.97
N SER A 636 -14.49 3.19 -1.86
CA SER A 636 -15.90 2.86 -1.65
C SER A 636 -16.17 1.34 -1.59
N SER A 637 -15.41 0.53 -2.35
CA SER A 637 -15.57 -0.92 -2.40
C SER A 637 -14.95 -1.66 -1.22
N LEU A 638 -13.86 -1.14 -0.65
CA LEU A 638 -13.10 -1.84 0.40
C LEU A 638 -13.43 -1.39 1.83
N LYS A 639 -14.04 -0.21 2.02
CA LYS A 639 -14.26 0.37 3.37
C LYS A 639 -15.01 -0.54 4.34
N ASP A 640 -15.99 -1.31 3.86
CA ASP A 640 -16.85 -2.12 4.73
C ASP A 640 -16.11 -3.35 5.29
N TYR A 641 -15.01 -3.76 4.65
CA TYR A 641 -14.15 -4.84 5.15
C TYR A 641 -13.28 -4.43 6.34
N LEU A 642 -13.28 -3.15 6.72
CA LEU A 642 -12.65 -2.66 7.94
C LEU A 642 -13.57 -2.70 9.17
N GLN A 643 -14.84 -3.06 9.00
CA GLN A 643 -15.78 -3.15 10.12
C GLN A 643 -15.51 -4.33 11.07
N ASN A 644 -14.87 -5.40 10.57
CA ASN A 644 -14.53 -6.58 11.37
C ASN A 644 -13.02 -6.86 11.33
N GLN A 645 -12.31 -6.47 12.38
CA GLN A 645 -10.86 -6.71 12.52
C GLN A 645 -10.46 -8.19 12.58
N SER A 646 -11.42 -9.10 12.82
CA SER A 646 -11.18 -10.54 12.80
C SER A 646 -11.25 -11.14 11.38
N ASP A 647 -11.67 -10.36 10.39
CA ASP A 647 -11.63 -10.77 8.99
C ASP A 647 -10.16 -10.83 8.52
N PHE A 648 -9.73 -11.96 7.98
CA PHE A 648 -8.36 -12.12 7.48
C PHE A 648 -8.04 -11.16 6.32
N ARG A 649 -9.06 -10.65 5.62
CA ARG A 649 -8.91 -9.65 4.55
C ARG A 649 -8.68 -8.24 5.08
N TYR A 650 -8.93 -7.98 6.37
CA TYR A 650 -8.76 -6.66 7.01
C TYR A 650 -7.41 -6.05 6.68
N ALA A 651 -6.32 -6.80 6.85
CA ALA A 651 -4.96 -6.31 6.62
C ALA A 651 -4.72 -5.93 5.14
N ALA A 652 -5.22 -6.75 4.21
CA ALA A 652 -5.10 -6.51 2.78
C ALA A 652 -5.91 -5.27 2.35
N CYS A 653 -7.16 -5.14 2.82
CA CYS A 653 -8.00 -3.97 2.58
C CYS A 653 -7.38 -2.70 3.17
N TYR A 654 -6.91 -2.76 4.42
CA TYR A 654 -6.23 -1.65 5.07
C TYR A 654 -5.02 -1.18 4.27
N LYS A 655 -4.22 -2.12 3.75
CA LYS A 655 -3.03 -1.82 2.93
C LYS A 655 -3.35 -1.06 1.66
N VAL A 656 -4.42 -1.44 0.95
CA VAL A 656 -4.87 -0.73 -0.25
C VAL A 656 -5.45 0.63 0.12
N LEU A 657 -6.31 0.70 1.13
CA LEU A 657 -6.94 1.93 1.59
C LEU A 657 -5.93 2.94 2.13
N TRP A 658 -4.90 2.49 2.83
CA TRP A 658 -3.75 3.31 3.25
C TRP A 658 -3.05 3.92 2.04
N HIS A 659 -2.82 3.13 0.99
CA HIS A 659 -2.22 3.62 -0.24
C HIS A 659 -3.12 4.64 -0.95
N CYS A 660 -4.44 4.43 -1.00
CA CYS A 660 -5.39 5.43 -1.48
C CYS A 660 -5.28 6.73 -0.65
N ALA A 661 -5.26 6.62 0.67
CA ALA A 661 -5.14 7.77 1.56
C ALA A 661 -3.81 8.52 1.40
N GLN A 662 -2.74 7.88 0.95
CA GLN A 662 -1.46 8.53 0.66
C GLN A 662 -1.47 9.34 -0.65
N ASN A 663 -2.30 8.95 -1.62
CA ASN A 663 -2.33 9.52 -2.97
C ASN A 663 -3.55 10.40 -3.25
N MET A 664 -4.55 10.39 -2.38
CA MET A 664 -5.72 11.26 -2.46
C MET A 664 -5.58 12.50 -1.56
N THR A 665 -6.34 13.55 -1.88
CA THR A 665 -6.61 14.62 -0.91
C THR A 665 -7.54 14.10 0.17
N TYR A 666 -7.46 14.66 1.38
CA TYR A 666 -8.36 14.29 2.49
C TYR A 666 -9.83 14.43 2.10
N GLN A 667 -10.17 15.51 1.40
CA GLN A 667 -11.53 15.76 0.94
C GLN A 667 -12.02 14.68 -0.03
N ALA A 668 -11.22 14.31 -1.04
CA ALA A 668 -11.60 13.28 -2.01
C ALA A 668 -11.73 11.90 -1.35
N PHE A 669 -10.82 11.56 -0.43
CA PHE A 669 -10.89 10.30 0.30
C PHE A 669 -12.12 10.26 1.21
N TYR A 670 -12.38 11.32 1.97
CA TYR A 670 -13.57 11.41 2.83
C TYR A 670 -14.86 11.28 2.03
N GLN A 671 -14.96 11.94 0.87
CA GLN A 671 -16.11 11.81 -0.02
C GLN A 671 -16.28 10.37 -0.51
N ALA A 672 -15.21 9.72 -0.96
CA ALA A 672 -15.25 8.32 -1.40
C ALA A 672 -15.59 7.35 -0.26
N TRP A 673 -15.19 7.69 0.96
CA TRP A 673 -15.49 6.90 2.16
C TRP A 673 -16.96 6.99 2.56
N HIS A 674 -17.58 8.17 2.49
CA HIS A 674 -18.95 8.37 2.96
C HIS A 674 -20.02 8.24 1.86
N ASN A 675 -19.69 8.50 0.59
CA ASN A 675 -20.64 8.49 -0.53
C ASN A 675 -20.45 7.26 -1.44
N GLN A 676 -21.50 6.85 -2.16
CA GLN A 676 -21.39 5.87 -3.26
C GLN A 676 -20.70 6.50 -4.49
N PRO A 677 -19.99 5.75 -5.32
CA PRO A 677 -19.25 6.31 -6.46
C PRO A 677 -20.20 6.99 -7.44
N THR A 678 -20.19 8.32 -7.50
CA THR A 678 -20.84 9.08 -8.56
C THR A 678 -19.95 9.04 -9.79
N SER A 679 -20.45 8.46 -10.89
CA SER A 679 -19.80 8.56 -12.21
C SER A 679 -19.66 10.04 -12.57
N THR A 680 -18.43 10.54 -12.61
CA THR A 680 -18.14 11.86 -13.15
C THR A 680 -18.17 11.76 -14.68
N HIS A 681 -19.28 12.18 -15.29
CA HIS A 681 -19.34 12.51 -16.73
C HIS A 681 -18.45 13.72 -17.04
N PRO A 682 -17.77 13.71 -18.19
CA PRO A 682 -17.78 14.87 -19.07
C PRO A 682 -18.28 14.50 -20.48
N GLU A 683 -18.94 15.47 -21.12
CA GLU A 683 -19.61 15.43 -22.41
C GLU A 683 -18.72 14.96 -23.59
N VAL A 684 -19.06 13.83 -24.23
CA VAL A 684 -18.84 13.54 -25.68
C VAL A 684 -19.91 12.51 -26.12
N PRO A 685 -20.61 12.68 -27.26
CA PRO A 685 -21.66 11.76 -27.69
C PRO A 685 -21.13 10.36 -28.06
N GLU A 686 -21.86 9.34 -27.60
CA GLU A 686 -21.63 7.92 -27.81
C GLU A 686 -21.59 7.54 -29.29
N THR A 687 -20.43 7.15 -29.79
CA THR A 687 -20.33 6.16 -30.87
C THR A 687 -19.08 5.30 -30.63
N THR A 688 -19.31 4.12 -30.05
CA THR A 688 -18.68 2.81 -30.34
C THR A 688 -18.78 1.96 -29.08
N GLY A 689 -19.55 0.88 -29.16
CA GLY A 689 -19.78 -0.03 -28.05
C GLY A 689 -18.51 -0.75 -27.62
N VAL A 690 -18.16 -0.60 -26.35
CA VAL A 690 -17.19 -1.42 -25.63
C VAL A 690 -17.59 -1.46 -24.16
N GLY A 691 -17.60 -2.67 -23.58
CA GLY A 691 -17.34 -2.89 -22.16
C GLY A 691 -18.51 -2.62 -21.22
N SER A 692 -19.34 -3.64 -21.01
CA SER A 692 -20.32 -3.72 -19.93
C SER A 692 -19.69 -3.42 -18.57
N ASN A 693 -20.12 -2.30 -17.99
CA ASN A 693 -19.86 -1.88 -16.61
C ASN A 693 -20.45 -2.85 -15.59
N PHE A 694 -19.66 -3.12 -14.55
CA PHE A 694 -19.98 -3.59 -13.19
C PHE A 694 -20.91 -4.81 -12.99
N ILE A 695 -20.45 -5.70 -12.11
CA ILE A 695 -21.19 -6.82 -11.53
C ILE A 695 -22.41 -6.30 -10.78
N THR A 696 -23.51 -6.15 -11.50
CA THR A 696 -24.83 -6.60 -11.04
C THR A 696 -25.18 -7.72 -11.99
N GLN A 697 -25.00 -8.98 -11.57
CA GLN A 697 -25.84 -10.04 -12.15
C GLN A 697 -27.27 -9.60 -11.85
N ASN A 698 -27.93 -8.95 -12.81
CA ASN A 698 -29.36 -8.69 -12.72
C ASN A 698 -30.01 -10.06 -12.63
N LEU A 699 -30.43 -10.43 -11.42
CA LEU A 699 -31.13 -11.68 -11.19
C LEU A 699 -32.39 -11.62 -12.07
N ASN A 700 -32.56 -12.56 -12.99
CA ASN A 700 -33.78 -12.62 -13.77
C ASN A 700 -34.94 -12.91 -12.79
N LEU A 701 -35.77 -11.90 -12.52
CA LEU A 701 -36.87 -12.04 -11.56
C LEU A 701 -37.87 -13.14 -11.95
N ALA A 702 -37.87 -13.60 -13.21
CA ALA A 702 -38.63 -14.77 -13.63
C ALA A 702 -38.20 -16.06 -12.90
N GLU A 703 -36.94 -16.16 -12.48
CA GLU A 703 -36.37 -17.33 -11.78
C GLU A 703 -36.46 -17.19 -10.25
N LEU A 704 -36.86 -16.03 -9.74
CA LEU A 704 -36.90 -15.73 -8.30
C LEU A 704 -37.71 -16.76 -7.49
N PRO A 705 -38.93 -17.18 -7.89
CA PRO A 705 -39.68 -18.18 -7.13
C PRO A 705 -38.93 -19.52 -7.00
N SER A 706 -38.31 -19.98 -8.09
CA SER A 706 -37.56 -21.24 -8.12
C SER A 706 -36.32 -21.17 -7.23
N LEU A 707 -35.60 -20.04 -7.25
CA LEU A 707 -34.41 -19.82 -6.42
C LEU A 707 -34.76 -19.75 -4.93
N LEU A 708 -35.83 -19.03 -4.56
CA LEU A 708 -36.29 -18.96 -3.18
C LEU A 708 -36.80 -20.32 -2.69
N ALA A 709 -37.56 -21.05 -3.51
CA ALA A 709 -38.03 -22.39 -3.18
C ALA A 709 -36.86 -23.37 -2.96
N ALA A 710 -35.84 -23.33 -3.84
CA ALA A 710 -34.64 -24.14 -3.70
C ALA A 710 -33.83 -23.79 -2.45
N ALA A 711 -33.71 -22.50 -2.12
CA ALA A 711 -33.02 -22.04 -0.92
C ALA A 711 -33.75 -22.44 0.37
N ILE A 712 -35.08 -22.30 0.41
CA ILE A 712 -35.91 -22.75 1.53
C ILE A 712 -35.84 -24.28 1.69
N ALA A 713 -35.85 -25.04 0.60
CA ALA A 713 -35.78 -26.50 0.65
C ALA A 713 -34.44 -27.03 1.21
N LYS A 714 -33.35 -26.25 1.10
CA LYS A 714 -32.03 -26.57 1.67
C LYS A 714 -31.96 -26.28 3.18
N ASP A 715 -32.84 -25.45 3.72
CA ASP A 715 -32.92 -25.13 5.14
C ASP A 715 -34.01 -25.99 5.80
N SER A 716 -33.60 -26.98 6.60
CA SER A 716 -34.53 -27.92 7.24
C SER A 716 -35.58 -27.24 8.12
N HIS A 717 -35.24 -26.12 8.77
CA HIS A 717 -36.17 -25.40 9.63
C HIS A 717 -37.21 -24.62 8.80
N LEU A 718 -36.78 -23.95 7.73
CA LEU A 718 -37.70 -23.20 6.87
C LEU A 718 -38.59 -24.13 6.04
N LYS A 719 -38.04 -25.24 5.55
CA LYS A 719 -38.76 -26.24 4.77
C LYS A 719 -40.00 -26.78 5.51
N ASP A 720 -39.90 -26.97 6.82
CA ASP A 720 -40.96 -27.58 7.61
C ASP A 720 -41.94 -26.56 8.20
N ASN A 721 -41.50 -25.31 8.44
CA ASN A 721 -42.27 -24.29 9.15
C ASN A 721 -42.83 -23.16 8.28
N VAL A 722 -42.34 -22.98 7.05
CA VAL A 722 -42.74 -21.87 6.17
C VAL A 722 -43.42 -22.39 4.91
N LYS A 723 -44.48 -21.69 4.48
CA LYS A 723 -45.08 -21.82 3.15
C LYS A 723 -44.89 -20.50 2.39
N LEU A 724 -44.01 -20.50 1.40
CA LEU A 724 -43.78 -19.33 0.55
C LEU A 724 -44.77 -19.33 -0.62
N ILE A 725 -45.41 -18.18 -0.87
CA ILE A 725 -46.28 -17.93 -2.03
C ILE A 725 -45.70 -16.74 -2.80
N CYS A 726 -45.31 -16.95 -4.04
CA CYS A 726 -44.72 -15.92 -4.89
C CYS A 726 -45.73 -15.45 -5.93
N ILE A 727 -46.11 -14.18 -5.90
CA ILE A 727 -47.14 -13.60 -6.76
C ILE A 727 -46.50 -12.67 -7.78
N ASP A 728 -46.68 -13.01 -9.06
CA ASP A 728 -46.20 -12.24 -10.20
C ASP A 728 -47.27 -11.23 -10.64
N VAL A 729 -47.10 -9.97 -10.25
CA VAL A 729 -48.12 -8.94 -10.50
C VAL A 729 -48.17 -8.47 -11.95
N SER A 730 -47.17 -8.82 -12.78
CA SER A 730 -47.19 -8.44 -14.21
C SER A 730 -48.32 -9.11 -14.99
N LYS A 731 -49.01 -10.09 -14.39
CA LYS A 731 -50.15 -10.79 -14.98
C LYS A 731 -51.50 -10.14 -14.66
N PHE A 732 -51.51 -9.14 -13.79
CA PHE A 732 -52.74 -8.54 -13.28
C PHE A 732 -53.34 -7.57 -14.28
N ILE A 733 -54.66 -7.62 -14.47
CA ILE A 733 -55.36 -6.76 -15.43
C ILE A 733 -55.62 -5.38 -14.82
N ASP A 734 -55.97 -5.34 -13.54
CA ASP A 734 -56.23 -4.11 -12.77
C ASP A 734 -55.41 -4.11 -11.47
N LEU A 735 -54.29 -3.37 -11.47
CA LEU A 735 -53.38 -3.25 -10.34
C LEU A 735 -53.98 -2.49 -9.15
N ASP A 736 -55.06 -1.73 -9.34
CA ASP A 736 -55.75 -1.03 -8.26
C ASP A 736 -56.85 -1.87 -7.58
N ASN A 737 -57.28 -2.98 -8.21
CA ASN A 737 -58.19 -3.95 -7.60
C ASN A 737 -57.84 -5.44 -7.85
N PRO A 738 -56.62 -5.92 -7.50
CA PRO A 738 -56.15 -7.27 -7.85
C PRO A 738 -56.64 -8.37 -6.89
N ALA A 739 -57.71 -8.13 -6.12
CA ALA A 739 -58.09 -9.00 -5.00
C ALA A 739 -58.45 -10.42 -5.42
N ALA A 740 -59.16 -10.57 -6.54
CA ALA A 740 -59.54 -11.88 -7.08
C ALA A 740 -58.33 -12.63 -7.66
N GLU A 741 -57.45 -11.92 -8.36
CA GLU A 741 -56.25 -12.49 -8.99
C GLU A 741 -55.23 -12.95 -7.94
N ILE A 742 -55.04 -12.19 -6.86
CA ILE A 742 -54.22 -12.60 -5.71
C ILE A 742 -54.81 -13.85 -5.04
N TYR A 743 -56.13 -13.89 -4.86
CA TYR A 743 -56.79 -15.06 -4.28
C TYR A 743 -56.61 -16.32 -5.13
N ILE A 744 -56.77 -16.22 -6.45
CA ILE A 744 -56.56 -17.34 -7.37
C ILE A 744 -55.13 -17.85 -7.26
N GLU A 745 -54.13 -16.97 -7.32
CA GLU A 745 -52.72 -17.38 -7.23
C GLU A 745 -52.38 -18.03 -5.88
N MET A 746 -52.97 -17.54 -4.78
CA MET A 746 -52.83 -18.17 -3.47
C MET A 746 -53.43 -19.58 -3.44
N VAL A 747 -54.63 -19.78 -4.01
CA VAL A 747 -55.30 -21.09 -4.07
C VAL A 747 -54.52 -22.06 -4.96
N GLU A 748 -54.04 -21.62 -6.13
CA GLU A 748 -53.20 -22.43 -7.04
C GLU A 748 -51.90 -22.87 -6.38
N GLN A 749 -51.30 -22.02 -5.54
CA GLN A 749 -50.13 -22.38 -4.71
C GLN A 749 -50.52 -23.12 -3.41
N GLY A 750 -51.75 -23.63 -3.33
CA GLY A 750 -52.25 -24.59 -2.35
C GLY A 750 -52.85 -23.99 -1.08
N CYS A 751 -53.32 -22.74 -1.09
CA CYS A 751 -54.19 -22.23 -0.03
C CYS A 751 -55.61 -22.80 -0.16
N ARG A 752 -56.35 -22.88 0.96
CA ARG A 752 -57.69 -23.47 0.97
C ARG A 752 -58.70 -22.55 0.28
N GLU A 753 -59.58 -23.11 -0.54
CA GLU A 753 -60.68 -22.36 -1.15
C GLU A 753 -61.67 -21.82 -0.11
N ARG A 754 -62.23 -20.64 -0.38
CA ARG A 754 -63.24 -19.98 0.45
C ARG A 754 -64.64 -20.46 0.05
N GLN A 755 -65.44 -20.90 1.03
CA GLN A 755 -66.80 -21.41 0.79
C GLN A 755 -67.83 -20.34 0.35
N GLN A 756 -67.51 -19.05 0.41
CA GLN A 756 -68.42 -17.93 0.11
C GLN A 756 -68.11 -17.23 -1.23
N GLY A 757 -67.39 -17.90 -2.14
CA GLY A 757 -66.97 -17.33 -3.43
C GLY A 757 -65.70 -16.47 -3.35
N GLU A 758 -65.20 -16.07 -4.51
CA GLU A 758 -63.95 -15.31 -4.68
C GLU A 758 -64.03 -13.91 -4.06
N PRO A 759 -62.99 -13.44 -3.36
CA PRO A 759 -62.95 -12.09 -2.81
C PRO A 759 -62.73 -11.05 -3.91
N THR A 760 -63.75 -10.26 -4.22
CA THR A 760 -63.69 -9.21 -5.26
C THR A 760 -63.11 -7.87 -4.78
N THR A 761 -62.72 -7.75 -3.50
CA THR A 761 -62.12 -6.54 -2.92
C THR A 761 -60.95 -6.89 -1.99
N MET A 762 -59.97 -5.98 -1.86
CA MET A 762 -58.80 -6.17 -0.97
C MET A 762 -59.21 -6.37 0.50
N GLN A 763 -60.35 -5.80 0.93
CA GLN A 763 -60.91 -6.03 2.26
C GLN A 763 -61.43 -7.46 2.42
N ALA A 764 -62.14 -8.00 1.41
CA ALA A 764 -62.58 -9.40 1.42
C ALA A 764 -61.38 -10.36 1.39
N LEU A 765 -60.33 -10.02 0.64
CA LEU A 765 -59.08 -10.78 0.59
C LEU A 765 -58.35 -10.77 1.95
N LYS A 766 -58.31 -9.62 2.64
CA LYS A 766 -57.76 -9.53 4.00
C LYS A 766 -58.53 -10.40 4.99
N ILE A 767 -59.86 -10.48 4.88
CA ILE A 767 -60.68 -11.37 5.73
C ILE A 767 -60.34 -12.83 5.43
N TYR A 768 -60.23 -13.20 4.15
CA TYR A 768 -59.79 -14.54 3.76
C TYR A 768 -58.40 -14.88 4.33
N TRP A 769 -57.43 -13.97 4.19
CA TRP A 769 -56.09 -14.10 4.76
C TRP A 769 -56.12 -14.37 6.27
N LYS A 770 -56.94 -13.64 7.04
CA LYS A 770 -57.11 -13.87 8.48
C LYS A 770 -57.73 -15.23 8.84
N LEU A 771 -58.53 -15.80 7.95
CA LEU A 771 -59.22 -17.08 8.17
C LEU A 771 -58.40 -18.29 7.70
N LEU A 772 -57.28 -18.07 7.01
CA LEU A 772 -56.38 -19.14 6.58
C LEU A 772 -55.68 -19.77 7.79
N LYS A 773 -56.19 -20.94 8.20
CA LYS A 773 -55.52 -21.81 9.16
C LYS A 773 -54.54 -22.71 8.40
N SER A 774 -53.25 -22.56 8.67
CA SER A 774 -52.18 -23.39 8.13
C SER A 774 -51.22 -23.82 9.23
N ASP A 775 -50.73 -25.05 9.16
CA ASP A 775 -49.72 -25.58 10.09
C ASP A 775 -48.33 -24.96 9.84
N ARG A 776 -48.17 -24.23 8.72
CA ARG A 776 -46.96 -23.50 8.34
C ARG A 776 -47.27 -22.01 8.24
N LYS A 777 -46.29 -21.16 8.57
CA LYS A 777 -46.41 -19.71 8.44
C LYS A 777 -46.37 -19.34 6.95
N ILE A 778 -47.46 -18.73 6.46
CA ILE A 778 -47.56 -18.31 5.06
C ILE A 778 -46.84 -16.97 4.88
N ILE A 779 -45.95 -16.89 3.90
CA ILE A 779 -45.24 -15.65 3.52
C ILE A 779 -45.57 -15.33 2.08
N LEU A 780 -46.03 -14.10 1.82
CA LEU A 780 -46.32 -13.62 0.46
C LEU A 780 -45.13 -12.83 -0.06
N VAL A 781 -44.68 -13.13 -1.28
CA VAL A 781 -43.66 -12.34 -1.99
C VAL A 781 -44.22 -11.86 -3.30
N PHE A 782 -44.36 -10.55 -3.45
CA PHE A 782 -44.79 -9.90 -4.69
C PHE A 782 -43.58 -9.45 -5.49
N TYR A 783 -43.59 -9.74 -6.79
CA TYR A 783 -42.55 -9.32 -7.72
C TYR A 783 -43.15 -9.06 -9.10
N GLU A 784 -42.45 -8.28 -9.93
CA GLU A 784 -42.85 -7.97 -11.30
C GLU A 784 -41.82 -8.55 -12.27
N LYS A 785 -42.23 -9.43 -13.18
CA LYS A 785 -41.35 -9.88 -14.27
C LYS A 785 -41.20 -8.77 -15.31
N SER A 786 -39.98 -8.56 -15.82
CA SER A 786 -39.74 -7.62 -16.90
C SER A 786 -40.28 -8.19 -18.22
N THR A 787 -41.42 -7.67 -18.69
CA THR A 787 -42.06 -8.06 -19.96
C THR A 787 -41.60 -7.19 -21.12
N GLY A 788 -40.29 -6.94 -21.27
CA GLY A 788 -39.72 -6.23 -22.42
C GLY A 788 -40.07 -4.73 -22.58
N SER A 789 -41.11 -4.23 -21.92
CA SER A 789 -41.33 -2.79 -21.63
C SER A 789 -40.90 -2.46 -20.20
N GLN A 790 -40.64 -1.18 -19.90
CA GLN A 790 -40.23 -0.78 -18.54
C GLN A 790 -41.26 -1.27 -17.50
N PRO A 791 -40.81 -1.83 -16.36
CA PRO A 791 -41.71 -2.31 -15.30
C PRO A 791 -42.62 -1.16 -14.84
N GLN A 792 -43.92 -1.43 -14.75
CA GLN A 792 -44.92 -0.44 -14.35
C GLN A 792 -44.77 -0.05 -12.88
N GLY A 793 -44.14 -0.92 -12.07
CA GLY A 793 -44.03 -0.74 -10.63
C GLY A 793 -45.35 -0.96 -9.91
N PHE A 794 -45.30 -0.95 -8.58
CA PHE A 794 -46.50 -1.15 -7.75
C PHE A 794 -47.24 0.17 -7.53
N SER A 795 -48.56 0.20 -7.74
CA SER A 795 -49.37 1.39 -7.49
C SER A 795 -49.38 1.75 -6.00
N HIS A 796 -49.49 3.05 -5.69
CA HIS A 796 -49.48 3.52 -4.31
C HIS A 796 -50.71 3.03 -3.52
N SER A 797 -51.86 2.99 -4.16
CA SER A 797 -53.12 2.39 -3.68
C SER A 797 -52.91 0.93 -3.29
N PHE A 798 -52.23 0.16 -4.15
CA PHE A 798 -51.96 -1.25 -3.92
C PHE A 798 -51.02 -1.50 -2.72
N LEU A 799 -49.87 -0.81 -2.67
CA LEU A 799 -48.93 -0.93 -1.54
C LEU A 799 -49.56 -0.50 -0.21
N THR A 800 -50.39 0.55 -0.24
CA THR A 800 -51.14 1.01 0.94
C THR A 800 -52.18 -0.01 1.39
N ALA A 801 -52.82 -0.72 0.47
CA ALA A 801 -53.75 -1.81 0.79
C ALA A 801 -53.03 -3.02 1.40
N LEU A 802 -51.86 -3.42 0.84
CA LEU A 802 -51.03 -4.51 1.38
C LEU A 802 -50.51 -4.21 2.79
N GLY A 803 -50.09 -2.98 3.06
CA GLY A 803 -49.63 -2.56 4.40
C GLY A 803 -50.70 -2.71 5.49
N LYS A 804 -51.98 -2.91 5.13
CA LYS A 804 -53.06 -3.18 6.09
C LYS A 804 -53.23 -4.67 6.40
N PHE A 805 -52.48 -5.59 5.81
CA PHE A 805 -52.56 -7.03 6.09
C PHE A 805 -51.70 -7.41 7.31
N ASP A 806 -52.19 -8.34 8.13
CA ASP A 806 -51.44 -8.85 9.29
C ASP A 806 -50.64 -10.10 8.84
N GLY A 807 -49.32 -10.00 8.63
CA GLY A 807 -48.51 -11.14 8.14
C GLY A 807 -47.16 -10.72 7.57
N ALA A 808 -46.32 -11.67 7.14
CA ALA A 808 -45.04 -11.36 6.50
C ALA A 808 -45.19 -11.25 4.99
N ILE A 809 -45.10 -10.01 4.47
CA ILE A 809 -45.23 -9.69 3.06
C ILE A 809 -43.94 -9.05 2.56
N GLY A 810 -43.32 -9.63 1.53
CA GLY A 810 -42.15 -9.08 0.84
C GLY A 810 -42.54 -8.52 -0.52
N VAL A 811 -41.98 -7.38 -0.91
CA VAL A 811 -42.18 -6.77 -2.22
C VAL A 811 -40.83 -6.53 -2.87
N VAL A 812 -40.61 -7.13 -4.04
CA VAL A 812 -39.40 -6.94 -4.84
C VAL A 812 -39.68 -5.87 -5.89
N THR A 813 -39.18 -4.66 -5.64
CA THR A 813 -39.37 -3.49 -6.50
C THR A 813 -38.17 -2.56 -6.43
N SER A 814 -37.88 -1.86 -7.53
CA SER A 814 -37.03 -0.68 -7.46
C SER A 814 -37.75 0.42 -6.66
N PRO A 815 -37.05 1.19 -5.80
CA PRO A 815 -37.71 2.25 -5.05
C PRO A 815 -38.29 3.31 -6.01
N PRO A 816 -39.52 3.82 -5.77
CA PRO A 816 -40.04 4.91 -6.57
C PRO A 816 -39.26 6.21 -6.29
N THR A 817 -38.97 6.96 -7.35
CA THR A 817 -38.37 8.31 -7.37
C THR A 817 -39.28 9.34 -6.65
N PRO A 818 -38.82 10.58 -6.37
CA PRO A 818 -38.97 11.30 -5.10
C PRO A 818 -40.34 11.97 -4.88
N LEU A 819 -41.39 11.18 -4.67
CA LEU A 819 -42.70 11.69 -4.21
C LEU A 819 -43.11 11.15 -2.83
N LEU A 820 -42.31 10.27 -2.21
CA LEU A 820 -42.49 9.80 -0.83
C LEU A 820 -41.62 10.56 0.21
N GLN A 821 -41.00 11.69 -0.17
CA GLN A 821 -40.20 12.54 0.73
C GLN A 821 -41.01 13.62 1.45
N GLY A 822 -42.32 13.71 1.23
CA GLY A 822 -43.15 14.85 1.62
C GLY A 822 -43.42 15.04 3.13
N GLU A 823 -43.26 14.02 3.98
CA GLU A 823 -43.64 14.13 5.41
C GLU A 823 -42.63 13.55 6.41
N ALA A 824 -41.35 13.39 6.03
CA ALA A 824 -40.28 12.94 6.94
C ALA A 824 -39.18 13.99 7.17
N SER A 825 -39.43 15.27 6.89
CA SER A 825 -38.54 16.36 7.33
C SER A 825 -38.85 16.73 8.79
N LYS A 826 -38.56 15.81 9.72
CA LYS A 826 -38.31 16.04 11.16
C LYS A 826 -38.18 14.68 11.88
N SER A 827 -37.01 14.06 11.74
CA SER A 827 -36.38 13.03 12.59
C SER A 827 -35.73 11.97 11.69
N GLY A 828 -34.40 11.82 11.81
CA GLY A 828 -33.65 10.84 11.05
C GLY A 828 -33.97 9.43 11.54
N SER A 829 -34.70 8.66 10.73
CA SER A 829 -34.77 7.21 10.80
C SER A 829 -35.23 6.62 9.46
N THR A 830 -34.72 5.43 9.16
CA THR A 830 -35.01 4.55 8.03
C THR A 830 -36.49 4.44 7.66
N PHE A 831 -36.78 4.27 6.36
CA PHE A 831 -38.12 4.01 5.81
C PHE A 831 -38.86 2.89 6.58
N SER A 832 -39.83 3.28 7.40
CA SER A 832 -40.91 2.44 7.92
C SER A 832 -42.17 3.30 7.94
N LEU A 833 -43.23 2.90 7.23
CA LEU A 833 -44.55 3.54 7.35
C LEU A 833 -45.11 3.22 8.76
N GLN A 834 -45.07 4.19 9.66
CA GLN A 834 -45.55 4.05 11.04
C GLN A 834 -47.08 4.25 11.13
N GLY A 835 -47.78 3.23 11.60
CA GLY A 835 -48.99 3.38 12.40
C GLY A 835 -48.59 3.25 13.87
N GLU A 836 -49.00 4.21 14.69
CA GLU A 836 -48.54 4.44 16.06
C GLU A 836 -48.87 3.28 17.04
N GLY A 837 -47.90 2.95 17.90
CA GLY A 837 -48.13 2.30 19.20
C GLY A 837 -47.73 0.82 19.33
N PHE A 838 -46.68 0.59 20.14
CA PHE A 838 -46.22 -0.71 20.67
C PHE A 838 -45.46 -1.65 19.72
N GLY A 839 -44.53 -2.43 20.29
CA GLY A 839 -43.53 -3.23 19.58
C GLY A 839 -44.07 -4.25 18.57
N GLY A 840 -43.32 -4.45 17.48
CA GLY A 840 -43.57 -5.43 16.43
C GLY A 840 -42.94 -4.97 15.12
N TRP A 841 -42.02 -5.76 14.56
CA TRP A 841 -41.42 -5.51 13.24
C TRP A 841 -42.52 -5.49 12.17
N GLY A 842 -42.54 -4.43 11.34
CA GLY A 842 -43.63 -4.16 10.39
C GLY A 842 -43.80 -5.26 9.33
N CYS A 843 -45.06 -5.63 9.09
CA CYS A 843 -45.55 -6.70 8.21
C CYS A 843 -45.17 -6.60 6.70
N LEU A 844 -44.64 -5.47 6.21
CA LEU A 844 -44.34 -5.25 4.78
C LEU A 844 -42.87 -4.85 4.58
N GLN A 845 -42.10 -5.69 3.88
CA GLN A 845 -40.66 -5.49 3.63
C GLN A 845 -40.38 -5.26 2.14
N PHE A 846 -39.51 -4.29 1.82
CA PHE A 846 -39.09 -4.02 0.45
C PHE A 846 -37.71 -4.59 0.14
N PHE A 847 -37.55 -5.09 -1.08
CA PHE A 847 -36.31 -5.64 -1.63
C PHE A 847 -36.06 -5.02 -3.00
N SER A 848 -34.83 -4.58 -3.28
CA SER A 848 -34.44 -4.10 -4.61
C SER A 848 -34.00 -5.26 -5.51
N PRO A 849 -34.41 -5.32 -6.79
CA PRO A 849 -33.91 -6.30 -7.76
C PRO A 849 -32.38 -6.24 -7.95
N ASN A 850 -31.79 -5.05 -7.75
CA ASN A 850 -30.38 -4.79 -8.01
C ASN A 850 -29.50 -4.99 -6.76
N GLN A 851 -30.08 -5.40 -5.62
CA GLN A 851 -29.30 -5.59 -4.41
C GLN A 851 -28.38 -6.82 -4.53
N PRO A 852 -27.11 -6.73 -4.11
CA PRO A 852 -26.23 -7.89 -4.07
C PRO A 852 -26.82 -8.94 -3.13
N LYS A 853 -26.77 -10.21 -3.54
CA LYS A 853 -27.27 -11.36 -2.77
C LYS A 853 -28.75 -11.27 -2.38
N LEU A 854 -29.60 -10.68 -3.23
CA LEU A 854 -31.06 -10.59 -3.08
C LEU A 854 -31.70 -11.84 -2.45
N VAL A 855 -31.44 -13.02 -3.04
CA VAL A 855 -32.02 -14.30 -2.58
C VAL A 855 -31.55 -14.65 -1.16
N GLU A 856 -30.28 -14.45 -0.81
CA GLU A 856 -29.77 -14.71 0.54
C GLU A 856 -30.39 -13.75 1.57
N ASN A 857 -30.54 -12.47 1.23
CA ASN A 857 -31.14 -11.46 2.10
C ASN A 857 -32.62 -11.78 2.36
N MET A 858 -33.37 -12.15 1.32
CA MET A 858 -34.77 -12.57 1.45
C MET A 858 -34.91 -13.83 2.31
N VAL A 859 -34.03 -14.82 2.13
CA VAL A 859 -34.01 -16.04 2.96
C VAL A 859 -33.66 -15.71 4.42
N GLY A 860 -32.71 -14.80 4.66
CA GLY A 860 -32.38 -14.32 6.00
C GLY A 860 -33.57 -13.65 6.71
N TRP A 861 -34.29 -12.79 5.98
CA TRP A 861 -35.52 -12.15 6.47
C TRP A 861 -36.63 -13.19 6.75
N ILE A 862 -36.87 -14.12 5.83
CA ILE A 862 -37.82 -15.24 6.03
C ILE A 862 -37.44 -16.06 7.26
N ARG A 863 -36.14 -16.29 7.48
CA ARG A 863 -35.63 -17.02 8.64
C ARG A 863 -35.89 -16.28 9.95
N ALA A 864 -35.67 -14.97 9.99
CA ALA A 864 -36.00 -14.17 11.16
C ALA A 864 -37.50 -14.26 11.51
N ILE A 865 -38.37 -14.15 10.50
CA ILE A 865 -39.84 -14.26 10.68
C ILE A 865 -40.25 -15.66 11.16
N ALA A 866 -39.58 -16.71 10.68
CA ALA A 866 -39.88 -18.09 11.08
C ALA A 866 -39.46 -18.38 12.53
N LEU A 867 -38.43 -17.70 13.04
CA LEU A 867 -37.88 -17.89 14.39
C LEU A 867 -38.63 -17.11 15.48
N GLU A 868 -39.42 -16.10 15.13
CA GLU A 868 -40.14 -15.24 16.10
C GLU A 868 -41.24 -15.94 16.91
N ASN A 869 -41.52 -17.25 16.71
CA ASN A 869 -42.49 -18.01 17.52
C ASN A 869 -42.04 -19.46 17.81
N CYS A 870 -40.73 -19.70 18.01
CA CYS A 870 -40.27 -20.87 18.77
C CYS A 870 -40.19 -20.56 20.26
#